data_AF-A0A1H9MCF7-F1
#
_entry.id   AF-A0A1H9MCF7-F1
#
_cell.length_a   1.000
_cell.length_b   1.000
_cell.length_c   1.000
_cell.angle_alpha   90.00
_cell.angle_beta   90.00
_cell.angle_gamma   90.00
#
_symmetry.space_group_name_H-M   'P 1'
#
loop_
_entity.id
_entity.type
_entity.pdbx_description
1 polymer ?
#
loop_
_entity_poly.entity_id
_entity_poly.type
_entity_poly.pdbx_seq_one_letter_code
_entity_poly.pdbx_strand_id
1 'polypeptide(L)'
;MFVKMSMIPGNKEGTVGKISAKVGDVVKKGDVLAQVETAKGNRPVKATVDAKIKSVLVEEGDKVKTNAEMFELSVEEKIEEIKETVKEVVKEVKEKVASKETSAIMIKMSMIPGNKEGTVGKISAKVGDSVKKGDVLAQVETAKGNRPVKATANGVIKAILVDEGGKVKTNSEMFSLNQASSTEPTTKASQLVKNSSKKETDLLIIGAGPGGYVAALAAAKRNLKVTLIEKAELGGTCLNVGCIPTKALIKSGEVCHSARMAAEFGVKIDGDIIVDLEAAVNRKDQVKGRLVNGIDMLLAKNNIDLICGEAAFVSEKEVKVVAKDEEVLVTAKDIIIATGSKVATLPIPGIDLPMVLDSTAMLANTKLPTSLTIIGGGVIGMEFAFLYRNFGVEIHVVEYMDQILSMFDKDVCQEITDMAKDAGIHVHTGAKVTKIQQSIEGEAIVNFETKDGEQLVVSELVLSAVGRNANIDNLDLEKSGVKFDDKKRGIAVDSHMRTNVEHIYAIGDVTNMMQLAHVASHQGMVAVENILGNDKEMDYHAVPNVVFSHPEIASVGIGEDEAKDKGMNIKVSKFAFAGNGKALTMNEEKGFIKLVKDLDKNNIIGATIIGPDASSLIAAVTIAVNKGLNEEDIAETIFAHPTTSEVIHEAALDLGFGALHA
;
A
#
# COMPACT_ATOMS: atom_id res chain seq x y z
N MET A 1 18.66 25.46 -18.93
CA MET A 1 17.27 25.16 -19.37
C MET A 1 16.90 26.12 -20.49
N PHE A 2 16.28 25.67 -21.59
CA PHE A 2 15.97 26.54 -22.73
C PHE A 2 14.53 27.07 -22.71
N VAL A 3 14.35 28.34 -23.05
CA VAL A 3 13.04 28.93 -23.37
C VAL A 3 12.84 28.87 -24.88
N LYS A 4 11.78 28.18 -25.30
CA LYS A 4 11.47 27.93 -26.71
C LYS A 4 10.27 28.75 -27.20
N MET A 5 10.24 29.04 -28.50
CA MET A 5 9.11 29.71 -29.14
C MET A 5 7.85 28.83 -29.08
N SER A 6 6.79 29.36 -28.49
CA SER A 6 5.48 28.69 -28.44
C SER A 6 4.85 28.51 -29.84
N MET A 7 3.91 27.58 -29.96
CA MET A 7 3.31 27.16 -31.24
C MET A 7 2.86 28.32 -32.13
N ILE A 8 3.48 28.47 -33.31
CA ILE A 8 3.04 29.40 -34.36
C ILE A 8 2.01 28.67 -35.25
N PRO A 9 0.74 29.15 -35.33
CA PRO A 9 -0.30 28.46 -36.08
C PRO A 9 0.03 28.33 -37.58
N GLY A 10 -0.09 27.11 -38.12
CA GLY A 10 0.12 26.81 -39.54
C GLY A 10 1.58 26.58 -39.94
N ASN A 11 2.49 26.26 -39.00
CA ASN A 11 3.91 25.98 -39.25
C ASN A 11 4.69 27.09 -39.98
N LYS A 12 4.22 28.34 -39.87
CA LYS A 12 4.87 29.53 -40.46
C LYS A 12 5.99 30.07 -39.56
N GLU A 13 6.94 30.79 -40.16
CA GLU A 13 8.00 31.52 -39.45
C GLU A 13 7.47 32.83 -38.84
N GLY A 14 7.97 33.20 -37.67
CA GLY A 14 7.80 34.51 -37.05
C GLY A 14 9.11 35.30 -37.07
N THR A 15 9.03 36.63 -37.09
CA THR A 15 10.21 37.50 -36.97
C THR A 15 10.40 37.89 -35.52
N VAL A 16 11.59 37.71 -34.95
CA VAL A 16 11.92 38.18 -33.60
C VAL A 16 11.86 39.70 -33.59
N GLY A 17 10.92 40.25 -32.83
CA GLY A 17 10.80 41.68 -32.56
C GLY A 17 11.63 42.04 -31.34
N LYS A 18 11.18 43.03 -30.56
CA LYS A 18 11.96 43.57 -29.44
C LYS A 18 12.33 42.52 -28.40
N ILE A 19 13.62 42.35 -28.15
CA ILE A 19 14.15 41.52 -27.05
C ILE A 19 14.27 42.41 -25.81
N SER A 20 13.54 42.05 -24.77
CA SER A 20 13.40 42.87 -23.55
C SER A 20 14.32 42.43 -22.42
N ALA A 21 14.93 41.24 -22.52
CA ALA A 21 15.78 40.67 -21.49
C ALA A 21 17.20 40.39 -22.01
N LYS A 22 18.20 40.66 -21.18
CA LYS A 22 19.63 40.59 -21.51
C LYS A 22 20.33 39.47 -20.75
N VAL A 23 21.48 39.04 -21.26
CA VAL A 23 22.36 38.10 -20.55
C VAL A 23 22.71 38.68 -19.19
N GLY A 24 22.48 37.88 -18.15
CA GLY A 24 22.68 38.24 -16.76
C GLY A 24 21.43 38.75 -16.02
N ASP A 25 20.32 38.98 -16.71
CA ASP A 25 19.07 39.39 -16.04
C ASP A 25 18.48 38.24 -15.21
N VAL A 26 18.01 38.55 -14.01
CA VAL A 26 17.24 37.62 -13.16
C VAL A 26 15.76 37.77 -13.50
N VAL A 27 15.15 36.69 -14.00
CA VAL A 27 13.77 36.67 -14.47
C VAL A 27 12.93 35.71 -13.64
N LYS A 28 11.66 36.06 -13.41
CA LYS A 28 10.68 35.20 -12.75
C LYS A 28 9.83 34.48 -13.78
N LYS A 29 9.32 33.30 -13.41
CA LYS A 29 8.38 32.54 -14.24
C LYS A 29 7.20 33.42 -14.66
N GLY A 30 7.02 33.58 -15.97
CA GLY A 30 5.96 34.40 -16.57
C GLY A 30 6.42 35.76 -17.11
N ASP A 31 7.63 36.22 -16.79
CA ASP A 31 8.19 37.46 -17.31
C ASP A 31 8.39 37.38 -18.84
N VAL A 32 8.10 38.46 -19.56
CA VAL A 32 8.23 38.52 -21.03
C VAL A 32 9.67 38.84 -21.41
N LEU A 33 10.32 37.93 -22.13
CA LEU A 33 11.73 38.01 -22.53
C LEU A 33 11.90 38.62 -23.92
N ALA A 34 10.99 38.34 -24.85
CA ALA A 34 10.97 38.89 -26.21
C ALA A 34 9.55 38.90 -26.78
N GLN A 35 9.37 39.63 -27.88
CA GLN A 35 8.18 39.57 -28.73
C GLN A 35 8.53 38.97 -30.07
N VAL A 36 7.69 38.09 -30.62
CA VAL A 36 7.83 37.57 -31.99
C VAL A 36 6.63 38.02 -32.81
N GLU A 37 6.88 38.73 -33.90
CA GLU A 37 5.87 39.17 -34.84
C GLU A 37 5.49 38.01 -35.77
N THR A 38 4.20 37.71 -35.84
CA THR A 38 3.67 36.65 -36.70
C THR A 38 2.56 37.20 -37.59
N ALA A 39 2.17 36.46 -38.62
CA ALA A 39 1.05 36.83 -39.49
C ALA A 39 -0.30 37.00 -38.76
N LYS A 40 -0.40 36.58 -37.48
CA LYS A 40 -1.58 36.74 -36.62
C LYS A 40 -1.36 37.72 -35.46
N GLY A 41 -0.29 38.52 -35.50
CA GLY A 41 0.07 39.50 -34.47
C GLY A 41 1.26 39.09 -33.60
N ASN A 42 1.59 39.94 -32.63
CA ASN A 42 2.78 39.79 -31.77
C ASN A 42 2.54 38.80 -30.65
N ARG A 43 3.51 37.91 -30.42
CA ARG A 43 3.46 36.87 -29.40
C ARG A 43 4.59 37.01 -28.39
N PRO A 44 4.28 37.06 -27.09
CA PRO A 44 5.31 37.14 -26.06
C PRO A 44 5.99 35.79 -25.84
N VAL A 45 7.31 35.80 -25.76
CA VAL A 45 8.14 34.70 -25.28
C VAL A 45 8.39 34.92 -23.80
N LYS A 46 8.00 33.97 -22.95
CA LYS A 46 8.02 34.14 -21.48
C LYS A 46 8.98 33.18 -20.79
N ALA A 47 9.57 33.62 -19.68
CA ALA A 47 10.36 32.77 -18.81
C ALA A 47 9.51 31.61 -18.25
N THR A 48 10.05 30.40 -18.30
CA THR A 48 9.36 29.17 -17.85
C THR A 48 9.63 28.83 -16.39
N VAL A 49 10.68 29.40 -15.80
CA VAL A 49 11.15 29.20 -14.41
C VAL A 49 11.81 30.48 -13.89
N ASP A 50 12.02 30.56 -12.57
CA ASP A 50 12.84 31.60 -11.94
C ASP A 50 14.33 31.29 -12.17
N ALA A 51 15.03 32.11 -12.93
CA ALA A 51 16.42 31.85 -13.33
C ALA A 51 17.15 33.11 -13.80
N LYS A 52 18.46 33.00 -14.05
CA LYS A 52 19.23 34.06 -14.72
C LYS A 52 19.41 33.72 -16.20
N ILE A 53 19.32 34.72 -17.08
CA ILE A 53 19.56 34.51 -18.52
C ILE A 53 21.05 34.26 -18.74
N LYS A 54 21.40 33.06 -19.19
CA LYS A 54 22.76 32.64 -19.48
C LYS A 54 23.21 33.05 -20.88
N SER A 55 22.32 32.93 -21.86
CA SER A 55 22.57 33.39 -23.22
C SER A 55 21.25 33.73 -23.93
N VAL A 56 21.32 34.67 -24.87
CA VAL A 56 20.24 34.97 -25.82
C VAL A 56 20.68 34.35 -27.15
N LEU A 57 19.86 33.46 -27.71
CA LEU A 57 20.25 32.60 -28.84
C LEU A 57 19.74 33.13 -30.20
N VAL A 58 19.09 34.29 -30.19
CA VAL A 58 18.45 34.92 -31.35
C VAL A 58 18.63 36.44 -31.29
N GLU A 59 18.64 37.09 -32.44
CA GLU A 59 18.74 38.54 -32.58
C GLU A 59 17.42 39.16 -33.06
N GLU A 60 17.24 40.47 -32.81
CA GLU A 60 16.08 41.19 -33.36
C GLU A 60 16.15 41.17 -34.90
N GLY A 61 15.08 40.69 -35.54
CA GLY A 61 15.01 40.48 -36.99
C GLY A 61 15.12 39.02 -37.43
N ASP A 62 15.54 38.10 -36.55
CA ASP A 62 15.69 36.69 -36.90
C ASP A 62 14.36 36.00 -37.24
N LYS A 63 14.41 35.02 -38.14
CA LYS A 63 13.27 34.15 -38.47
C LYS A 63 13.28 32.90 -37.60
N VAL A 64 12.24 32.74 -36.78
CA VAL A 64 12.11 31.60 -35.84
C VAL A 64 10.84 30.78 -36.11
N LYS A 65 10.95 29.47 -35.93
CA LYS A 65 9.83 28.51 -36.02
C LYS A 65 9.35 28.08 -34.64
N THR A 66 8.20 27.42 -34.58
CA THR A 66 7.73 26.72 -33.37
C THR A 66 8.85 25.85 -32.78
N ASN A 67 9.03 25.90 -31.46
CA ASN A 67 10.05 25.19 -30.70
C ASN A 67 11.51 25.63 -30.93
N ALA A 68 11.76 26.71 -31.68
CA ALA A 68 13.10 27.30 -31.74
C ALA A 68 13.55 27.75 -30.34
N GLU A 69 14.77 27.41 -29.96
CA GLU A 69 15.38 27.83 -28.70
C GLU A 69 15.81 29.29 -28.82
N MET A 70 15.30 30.14 -27.92
CA MET A 70 15.51 31.60 -27.98
C MET A 70 16.36 32.11 -26.81
N PHE A 71 16.28 31.47 -25.65
CA PHE A 71 17.08 31.83 -24.48
C PHE A 71 17.57 30.58 -23.77
N GLU A 72 18.79 30.63 -23.25
CA GLU A 72 19.30 29.67 -22.28
C GLU A 72 19.24 30.31 -20.89
N LEU A 73 18.65 29.59 -19.93
CA LEU A 73 18.55 29.99 -18.54
C LEU A 73 19.51 29.15 -17.68
N SER A 74 20.31 29.83 -16.86
CA SER A 74 21.11 29.23 -15.78
C SER A 74 20.30 29.24 -14.50
N VAL A 75 20.03 28.05 -13.97
CA VAL A 75 19.38 27.86 -12.66
C VAL A 75 20.43 27.80 -11.54
N GLU A 76 21.72 27.73 -11.92
CA GLU A 76 22.85 27.35 -11.05
C GLU A 76 23.56 28.54 -10.38
N GLU A 77 23.32 29.78 -10.80
CA GLU A 77 23.95 30.94 -10.13
C GLU A 77 23.34 31.30 -8.77
N LYS A 78 22.18 30.70 -8.41
CA LYS A 78 21.74 30.70 -7.01
C LYS A 78 22.62 29.84 -6.11
N ILE A 79 23.53 29.02 -6.62
CA ILE A 79 24.38 28.15 -5.79
C ILE A 79 25.73 28.80 -5.50
N GLU A 80 26.26 29.67 -6.35
CA GLU A 80 27.61 30.23 -6.18
C GLU A 80 27.65 31.52 -5.38
N GLU A 81 26.72 32.45 -5.60
CA GLU A 81 26.51 33.60 -4.72
C GLU A 81 26.10 33.15 -3.31
N ILE A 82 25.35 32.04 -3.20
CA ILE A 82 25.07 31.38 -1.92
C ILE A 82 26.32 30.73 -1.35
N LYS A 83 27.24 30.14 -2.14
CA LYS A 83 28.47 29.52 -1.59
C LYS A 83 29.47 30.52 -1.03
N GLU A 84 29.64 31.71 -1.64
CA GLU A 84 30.52 32.76 -1.10
C GLU A 84 29.89 33.45 0.10
N THR A 85 28.60 33.78 0.03
CA THR A 85 27.86 34.31 1.18
C THR A 85 27.81 33.29 2.31
N VAL A 86 27.67 31.99 2.01
CA VAL A 86 27.75 30.89 3.00
C VAL A 86 29.17 30.69 3.50
N LYS A 87 30.24 30.98 2.75
CA LYS A 87 31.61 30.90 3.29
C LYS A 87 31.91 32.03 4.27
N GLU A 88 31.50 33.26 3.97
CA GLU A 88 31.62 34.38 4.92
C GLU A 88 30.70 34.18 6.11
N VAL A 89 29.45 33.77 5.89
CA VAL A 89 28.51 33.41 6.97
C VAL A 89 29.02 32.21 7.76
N VAL A 90 29.64 31.18 7.17
CA VAL A 90 30.22 30.03 7.91
C VAL A 90 31.45 30.45 8.70
N LYS A 91 32.20 31.46 8.26
CA LYS A 91 33.34 31.99 9.02
C LYS A 91 32.86 32.85 10.21
N GLU A 92 31.88 33.71 9.98
CA GLU A 92 31.24 34.53 11.01
C GLU A 92 30.40 33.66 11.98
N VAL A 93 29.78 32.57 11.49
CA VAL A 93 29.06 31.56 12.25
C VAL A 93 30.04 30.63 12.96
N LYS A 94 31.22 30.30 12.45
CA LYS A 94 32.23 29.54 13.25
C LYS A 94 32.77 30.37 14.41
N GLU A 95 32.91 31.68 14.24
CA GLU A 95 33.28 32.59 15.33
C GLU A 95 32.10 32.90 16.27
N LYS A 96 30.85 32.89 15.78
CA LYS A 96 29.63 33.03 16.61
C LYS A 96 29.06 31.73 17.18
N VAL A 97 29.44 30.53 16.71
CA VAL A 97 29.06 29.20 17.23
C VAL A 97 29.86 28.82 18.48
N ALA A 98 30.79 29.68 18.90
CA ALA A 98 31.20 29.76 20.31
C ALA A 98 30.09 30.34 21.23
N SER A 99 28.95 30.79 20.70
CA SER A 99 27.76 31.25 21.44
C SER A 99 26.45 30.75 20.81
N LYS A 100 25.65 29.99 21.56
CA LYS A 100 24.38 29.37 21.14
C LYS A 100 23.27 30.40 20.79
N GLU A 101 22.64 30.28 19.62
CA GLU A 101 21.24 30.71 19.38
C GLU A 101 20.49 29.75 18.42
N THR A 102 19.27 29.36 18.81
CA THR A 102 18.34 28.44 18.12
C THR A 102 17.38 29.17 17.16
N SER A 103 17.08 28.58 16.00
CA SER A 103 16.10 29.08 15.00
C SER A 103 14.65 28.98 15.49
N ALA A 104 13.85 30.04 15.30
CA ALA A 104 12.46 30.13 15.74
C ALA A 104 11.44 29.77 14.63
N ILE A 105 10.41 28.98 14.96
CA ILE A 105 9.30 28.57 14.08
C ILE A 105 8.15 29.59 14.20
N MET A 106 7.63 30.10 13.09
CA MET A 106 6.55 31.10 13.07
C MET A 106 5.17 30.46 12.86
N ILE A 107 4.20 30.81 13.70
CA ILE A 107 2.79 30.40 13.56
C ILE A 107 2.00 31.55 12.95
N LYS A 108 1.32 31.28 11.84
CA LYS A 108 0.57 32.27 11.06
C LYS A 108 -0.94 31.98 11.04
N MET A 109 -1.74 33.02 10.83
CA MET A 109 -3.18 32.92 10.71
C MET A 109 -3.58 32.14 9.44
N SER A 110 -4.39 31.09 9.63
CA SER A 110 -4.96 30.31 8.53
C SER A 110 -5.91 31.13 7.64
N MET A 111 -6.22 30.62 6.44
CA MET A 111 -7.07 31.31 5.46
C MET A 111 -8.39 31.82 6.05
N ILE A 112 -8.63 33.13 5.93
CA ILE A 112 -9.92 33.78 6.20
C ILE A 112 -10.67 33.94 4.85
N PRO A 113 -11.81 33.26 4.65
CA PRO A 113 -12.55 33.31 3.38
C PRO A 113 -12.97 34.74 2.99
N GLY A 114 -12.74 35.11 1.73
CA GLY A 114 -13.11 36.43 1.18
C GLY A 114 -12.10 37.55 1.43
N ASN A 115 -10.85 37.23 1.78
CA ASN A 115 -9.75 38.19 2.02
C ASN A 115 -10.07 39.27 3.08
N LYS A 116 -10.97 38.96 4.02
CA LYS A 116 -11.40 39.87 5.10
C LYS A 116 -10.46 39.80 6.31
N GLU A 117 -10.48 40.84 7.13
CA GLU A 117 -9.78 40.92 8.43
C GLU A 117 -10.56 40.17 9.52
N GLY A 118 -9.85 39.50 10.43
CA GLY A 118 -10.36 38.96 11.69
C GLY A 118 -9.86 39.79 12.88
N THR A 119 -10.61 39.79 13.98
CA THR A 119 -10.19 40.42 15.25
C THR A 119 -9.65 39.34 16.18
N VAL A 120 -8.44 39.52 16.72
CA VAL A 120 -7.87 38.58 17.70
C VAL A 120 -8.70 38.66 18.98
N GLY A 121 -9.32 37.55 19.36
CA GLY A 121 -10.01 37.37 20.63
C GLY A 121 -9.02 36.95 21.73
N LYS A 122 -9.48 36.13 22.67
CA LYS A 122 -8.65 35.71 23.81
C LYS A 122 -7.43 34.90 23.38
N ILE A 123 -6.24 35.35 23.79
CA ILE A 123 -4.98 34.63 23.64
C ILE A 123 -4.84 33.72 24.86
N SER A 124 -4.77 32.41 24.60
CA SER A 124 -4.79 31.37 25.64
C SER A 124 -3.39 30.91 26.05
N ALA A 125 -2.35 31.35 25.35
CA ALA A 125 -0.97 30.94 25.58
C ALA A 125 -0.08 32.14 25.96
N LYS A 126 0.96 31.90 26.77
CA LYS A 126 1.91 32.90 27.27
C LYS A 126 3.31 32.64 26.74
N VAL A 127 4.14 33.68 26.70
CA VAL A 127 5.58 33.54 26.40
C VAL A 127 6.20 32.63 27.48
N GLY A 128 6.91 31.59 27.04
CA GLY A 128 7.48 30.54 27.87
C GLY A 128 6.66 29.25 27.94
N ASP A 129 5.41 29.22 27.45
CA ASP A 129 4.60 28.01 27.45
C ASP A 129 5.12 26.99 26.42
N SER A 130 5.23 25.72 26.85
CA SER A 130 5.45 24.60 25.93
C SER A 130 4.14 24.22 25.27
N VAL A 131 4.12 24.20 23.94
CA VAL A 131 2.94 23.89 23.13
C VAL A 131 3.24 22.73 22.18
N LYS A 132 2.28 21.81 22.04
CA LYS A 132 2.30 20.72 21.07
C LYS A 132 1.59 21.14 19.79
N LYS A 133 2.02 20.61 18.64
CA LYS A 133 1.33 20.83 17.36
C LYS A 133 -0.16 20.45 17.50
N GLY A 134 -1.05 21.43 17.28
CA GLY A 134 -2.50 21.29 17.43
C GLY A 134 -3.11 22.05 18.60
N ASP A 135 -2.32 22.49 19.58
CA ASP A 135 -2.79 23.26 20.75
C ASP A 135 -3.35 24.61 20.33
N VAL A 136 -4.50 25.01 20.89
CA VAL A 136 -5.14 26.30 20.60
C VAL A 136 -4.43 27.42 21.36
N LEU A 137 -3.80 28.33 20.62
CA LEU A 137 -3.02 29.44 21.17
C LEU A 137 -3.83 30.73 21.29
N ALA A 138 -4.77 30.95 20.37
CA ALA A 138 -5.68 32.10 20.38
C ALA A 138 -6.98 31.79 19.64
N GLN A 139 -8.01 32.60 19.89
CA GLN A 139 -9.23 32.63 19.07
C GLN A 139 -9.24 33.89 18.21
N VAL A 140 -9.66 33.80 16.95
CA VAL A 140 -9.84 34.96 16.07
C VAL A 140 -11.30 35.01 15.64
N GLU A 141 -11.96 36.13 15.94
CA GLU A 141 -13.33 36.39 15.53
C GLU A 141 -13.37 36.83 14.07
N THR A 142 -14.17 36.14 13.26
CA THR A 142 -14.35 36.46 11.84
C THR A 142 -15.84 36.63 11.52
N ALA A 143 -16.16 37.19 10.36
CA ALA A 143 -17.55 37.33 9.90
C ALA A 143 -18.34 36.01 9.79
N LYS A 144 -17.67 34.85 9.87
CA LYS A 144 -18.28 33.51 9.84
C LYS A 144 -18.15 32.76 11.19
N GLY A 145 -17.84 33.47 12.27
CA GLY A 145 -17.64 32.91 13.61
C GLY A 145 -16.18 32.83 14.05
N ASN A 146 -15.96 32.28 15.25
CA ASN A 146 -14.65 32.23 15.91
C ASN A 146 -13.80 31.08 15.35
N ARG A 147 -12.54 31.36 15.04
CA ARG A 147 -11.58 30.39 14.50
C ARG A 147 -10.40 30.24 15.45
N PRO A 148 -10.06 29.01 15.87
CA PRO A 148 -8.88 28.78 16.70
C PRO A 148 -7.60 28.88 15.88
N VAL A 149 -6.59 29.56 16.41
CA VAL A 149 -5.21 29.51 15.91
C VAL A 149 -4.45 28.45 16.69
N LYS A 150 -3.92 27.46 15.97
CA LYS A 150 -3.28 26.28 16.56
C LYS A 150 -1.77 26.29 16.34
N ALA A 151 -1.02 25.73 17.28
CA ALA A 151 0.41 25.51 17.11
C ALA A 151 0.70 24.56 15.93
N THR A 152 1.69 24.92 15.09
CA THR A 152 2.05 24.15 13.88
C THR A 152 3.20 23.18 14.09
N ALA A 153 3.92 23.31 15.21
CA ALA A 153 5.03 22.47 15.62
C ALA A 153 5.10 22.40 17.16
N ASN A 154 5.85 21.43 17.68
CA ASN A 154 6.17 21.38 19.10
C ASN A 154 7.24 22.42 19.41
N GLY A 155 7.08 23.20 20.47
CA GLY A 155 8.09 24.17 20.87
C GLY A 155 7.67 25.01 22.06
N VAL A 156 8.54 25.92 22.46
CA VAL A 156 8.26 26.90 23.53
C VAL A 156 7.93 28.24 22.90
N ILE A 157 6.82 28.88 23.31
CA ILE A 157 6.45 30.21 22.83
C ILE A 157 7.54 31.21 23.19
N LYS A 158 8.25 31.70 22.17
CA LYS A 158 9.30 32.71 22.27
C LYS A 158 8.70 34.12 22.30
N ALA A 159 7.70 34.38 21.45
CA ALA A 159 7.02 35.68 21.40
C ALA A 159 5.59 35.53 20.87
N ILE A 160 4.70 36.38 21.39
CA ILE A 160 3.35 36.61 20.88
C ILE A 160 3.42 37.90 20.08
N LEU A 161 3.00 37.87 18.81
CA LEU A 161 3.23 38.95 17.84
C LEU A 161 1.97 39.77 17.54
N VAL A 162 0.89 39.49 18.27
CA VAL A 162 -0.42 40.13 18.11
C VAL A 162 -1.04 40.39 19.48
N ASP A 163 -1.79 41.49 19.58
CA ASP A 163 -2.50 41.86 20.80
C ASP A 163 -3.96 41.42 20.76
N GLU A 164 -4.55 41.14 21.91
CA GLU A 164 -6.01 40.94 22.03
C GLU A 164 -6.73 42.20 21.55
N GLY A 165 -7.71 42.04 20.65
CA GLY A 165 -8.41 43.13 19.96
C GLY A 165 -7.74 43.59 18.66
N GLY A 166 -6.55 43.12 18.32
CA GLY A 166 -5.83 43.46 17.09
C GLY A 166 -6.47 42.89 15.81
N LYS A 167 -6.22 43.53 14.66
CA LYS A 167 -6.70 43.06 13.34
C LYS A 167 -5.66 42.17 12.66
N VAL A 168 -6.07 40.99 12.18
CA VAL A 168 -5.22 40.03 11.47
C VAL A 168 -5.82 39.61 10.14
N LYS A 169 -4.96 39.31 9.15
CA LYS A 169 -5.32 38.79 7.83
C LYS A 169 -4.79 37.37 7.65
N THR A 170 -5.21 36.68 6.59
CA THR A 170 -4.59 35.43 6.17
C THR A 170 -3.07 35.60 6.10
N ASN A 171 -2.33 34.66 6.68
CA ASN A 171 -0.87 34.64 6.80
C ASN A 171 -0.24 35.71 7.73
N SER A 172 -1.02 36.47 8.51
CA SER A 172 -0.45 37.29 9.58
C SER A 172 0.27 36.43 10.61
N GLU A 173 1.47 36.82 11.00
CA GLU A 173 2.28 36.11 12.00
C GLU A 173 1.74 36.40 13.40
N MET A 174 1.49 35.36 14.19
CA MET A 174 0.82 35.48 15.48
C MET A 174 1.68 35.01 16.66
N PHE A 175 2.50 33.98 16.46
CA PHE A 175 3.41 33.47 17.51
C PHE A 175 4.75 33.03 16.90
N SER A 176 5.80 33.02 17.72
CA SER A 176 7.08 32.37 17.40
C SER A 176 7.41 31.31 18.46
N LEU A 177 7.98 30.18 18.03
CA LEU A 177 8.35 29.04 18.87
C LEU A 177 9.85 28.74 18.78
N ASN A 178 10.50 28.32 19.86
CA ASN A 178 11.82 27.68 19.81
C ASN A 178 11.67 26.15 19.69
N GLN A 179 12.48 25.54 18.82
CA GLN A 179 12.50 24.08 18.59
C GLN A 179 13.31 23.37 19.71
N ALA A 180 12.79 22.27 20.26
CA ALA A 180 13.53 21.44 21.22
C ALA A 180 14.44 20.45 20.46
N SER A 181 15.74 20.43 20.75
CA SER A 181 16.69 19.47 20.17
C SER A 181 16.97 18.29 21.10
N SER A 182 16.98 17.09 20.55
CA SER A 182 17.26 15.80 21.18
C SER A 182 18.75 15.44 21.11
N THR A 183 19.38 15.11 22.25
CA THR A 183 20.65 14.36 22.32
C THR A 183 20.61 13.40 23.52
N GLU A 184 21.01 12.15 23.30
CA GLU A 184 20.99 11.00 24.22
C GLU A 184 21.92 11.13 25.46
N PRO A 185 21.67 10.37 26.54
CA PRO A 185 22.50 10.34 27.74
C PRO A 185 23.41 9.10 27.87
N THR A 186 24.66 9.30 28.29
CA THR A 186 25.51 8.25 28.87
C THR A 186 25.39 8.21 30.39
N THR A 187 24.90 7.07 30.91
CA THR A 187 25.27 6.39 32.16
C THR A 187 25.46 7.21 33.45
N LYS A 188 24.48 7.14 34.37
CA LYS A 188 24.51 6.30 35.58
C LYS A 188 23.35 6.67 36.52
N ALA A 189 22.59 5.62 36.88
CA ALA A 189 21.87 5.40 38.12
C ALA A 189 20.82 6.43 38.62
N SER A 190 19.60 5.89 38.70
CA SER A 190 18.55 6.16 39.68
C SER A 190 17.63 7.36 39.45
N GLN A 191 16.34 7.02 39.35
CA GLN A 191 15.13 7.84 39.47
C GLN A 191 14.86 8.84 38.35
N LEU A 192 14.02 8.44 37.39
CA LEU A 192 13.05 9.29 36.68
C LEU A 192 12.04 8.40 35.94
N VAL A 193 11.14 7.76 36.69
CA VAL A 193 9.86 7.27 36.12
C VAL A 193 8.99 8.52 35.94
N LYS A 194 8.82 8.98 34.69
CA LYS A 194 7.82 10.01 34.36
C LYS A 194 6.49 9.29 34.09
N ASN A 195 5.61 9.29 35.09
CA ASN A 195 4.21 8.84 35.05
C ASN A 195 3.92 7.60 34.18
N SER A 196 4.33 6.41 34.65
CA SER A 196 3.79 5.14 34.15
C SER A 196 2.35 4.98 34.65
N SER A 197 1.36 5.01 33.76
CA SER A 197 -0.02 4.65 34.14
C SER A 197 -0.19 3.14 34.06
N LYS A 198 -0.91 2.54 35.02
CA LYS A 198 -1.20 1.11 35.04
C LYS A 198 -2.62 0.85 34.58
N LYS A 199 -2.81 -0.18 33.77
CA LYS A 199 -4.11 -0.61 33.25
C LYS A 199 -4.29 -2.10 33.40
N GLU A 200 -5.50 -2.51 33.82
CA GLU A 200 -5.90 -3.90 33.89
C GLU A 200 -7.06 -4.17 32.92
N THR A 201 -6.99 -5.30 32.22
CA THR A 201 -7.99 -5.77 31.26
C THR A 201 -8.18 -7.29 31.37
N ASP A 202 -9.30 -7.83 30.89
CA ASP A 202 -9.45 -9.29 30.82
C ASP A 202 -8.58 -9.84 29.68
N LEU A 203 -8.74 -9.24 28.49
CA LEU A 203 -8.00 -9.62 27.30
C LEU A 203 -7.21 -8.43 26.75
N LEU A 204 -5.92 -8.66 26.49
CA LEU A 204 -5.06 -7.76 25.74
C LEU A 204 -4.80 -8.33 24.34
N ILE A 205 -4.94 -7.51 23.31
CA ILE A 205 -4.65 -7.90 21.92
C ILE A 205 -3.60 -6.95 21.35
N ILE A 206 -2.52 -7.50 20.81
CA ILE A 206 -1.41 -6.73 20.24
C ILE A 206 -1.47 -6.83 18.71
N GLY A 207 -1.82 -5.73 18.05
CA GLY A 207 -2.00 -5.62 16.61
C GLY A 207 -3.49 -5.61 16.21
N ALA A 208 -3.89 -4.62 15.41
CA ALA A 208 -5.27 -4.42 14.96
C ALA A 208 -5.47 -4.77 13.47
N GLY A 209 -4.73 -5.77 12.97
CA GLY A 209 -5.00 -6.42 11.69
C GLY A 209 -6.28 -7.28 11.71
N PRO A 210 -6.64 -7.95 10.60
CA PRO A 210 -7.85 -8.78 10.49
C PRO A 210 -8.03 -9.82 11.59
N GLY A 211 -6.94 -10.43 12.08
CA GLY A 211 -7.02 -11.32 13.23
C GLY A 211 -7.34 -10.58 14.53
N GLY A 212 -6.58 -9.52 14.82
CA GLY A 212 -6.67 -8.80 16.08
C GLY A 212 -7.98 -8.04 16.29
N TYR A 213 -8.43 -7.23 15.33
CA TYR A 213 -9.67 -6.47 15.53
C TYR A 213 -10.92 -7.38 15.50
N VAL A 214 -10.90 -8.50 14.75
CA VAL A 214 -11.99 -9.49 14.78
C VAL A 214 -12.03 -10.22 16.11
N ALA A 215 -10.88 -10.64 16.64
CA ALA A 215 -10.77 -11.21 17.99
C ALA A 215 -11.29 -10.21 19.05
N ALA A 216 -10.92 -8.94 18.94
CA ALA A 216 -11.38 -7.89 19.85
C ALA A 216 -12.91 -7.75 19.84
N LEU A 217 -13.52 -7.70 18.65
CA LEU A 217 -14.97 -7.63 18.48
C LEU A 217 -15.67 -8.91 18.98
N ALA A 218 -15.11 -10.08 18.72
CA ALA A 218 -15.65 -11.36 19.18
C ALA A 218 -15.64 -11.45 20.72
N ALA A 219 -14.53 -11.05 21.35
CA ALA A 219 -14.36 -11.02 22.79
C ALA A 219 -15.29 -10.00 23.47
N ALA A 220 -15.37 -8.78 22.94
CA ALA A 220 -16.24 -7.73 23.47
C ALA A 220 -17.73 -8.12 23.41
N LYS A 221 -18.17 -8.79 22.34
CA LYS A 221 -19.53 -9.34 22.23
C LYS A 221 -19.85 -10.43 23.25
N ARG A 222 -18.83 -11.01 23.87
CA ARG A 222 -18.93 -12.01 24.94
C ARG A 222 -18.61 -11.44 26.32
N ASN A 223 -18.71 -10.11 26.44
CA ASN A 223 -18.58 -9.33 27.67
C ASN A 223 -17.18 -9.35 28.31
N LEU A 224 -16.12 -9.68 27.57
CA LEU A 224 -14.76 -9.47 28.04
C LEU A 224 -14.40 -7.98 27.96
N LYS A 225 -13.68 -7.48 28.98
CA LYS A 225 -13.01 -6.19 28.88
C LYS A 225 -11.78 -6.35 27.99
N VAL A 226 -11.76 -5.64 26.86
CA VAL A 226 -10.71 -5.76 25.85
C VAL A 226 -9.93 -4.46 25.73
N THR A 227 -8.60 -4.57 25.82
CA THR A 227 -7.67 -3.53 25.37
C THR A 227 -6.99 -4.00 24.08
N LEU A 228 -7.08 -3.21 23.02
CA LEU A 228 -6.45 -3.47 21.72
C LEU A 228 -5.32 -2.45 21.52
N ILE A 229 -4.13 -2.91 21.16
CA ILE A 229 -2.98 -2.05 20.89
C ILE A 229 -2.67 -2.07 19.39
N GLU A 230 -2.47 -0.89 18.80
CA GLU A 230 -2.04 -0.73 17.41
C GLU A 230 -1.03 0.41 17.30
N LYS A 231 0.09 0.19 16.62
CA LYS A 231 1.14 1.22 16.45
C LYS A 231 0.97 2.05 15.18
N ALA A 232 0.27 1.53 14.19
CA ALA A 232 0.02 2.14 12.89
C ALA A 232 -1.48 2.46 12.69
N GLU A 233 -1.99 2.34 11.46
CA GLU A 233 -3.41 2.49 11.15
C GLU A 233 -4.18 1.18 11.43
N LEU A 234 -5.42 1.30 11.93
CA LEU A 234 -6.33 0.16 12.15
C LEU A 234 -6.55 -0.65 10.87
N GLY A 235 -6.79 -1.95 11.02
CA GLY A 235 -6.97 -2.89 9.91
C GLY A 235 -5.66 -3.52 9.39
N GLY A 236 -4.50 -3.11 9.93
CA GLY A 236 -3.20 -3.72 9.69
C GLY A 236 -2.80 -3.77 8.22
N THR A 237 -1.96 -4.74 7.84
CA THR A 237 -1.44 -4.88 6.46
C THR A 237 -2.57 -5.00 5.44
N CYS A 238 -3.55 -5.87 5.67
CA CYS A 238 -4.57 -6.20 4.66
C CYS A 238 -5.40 -4.98 4.24
N LEU A 239 -5.78 -4.12 5.18
CA LEU A 239 -6.54 -2.92 4.87
C LEU A 239 -5.67 -1.78 4.33
N ASN A 240 -4.48 -1.60 4.89
CA ASN A 240 -3.71 -0.37 4.65
C ASN A 240 -2.72 -0.47 3.49
N VAL A 241 -2.08 -1.63 3.32
CA VAL A 241 -0.95 -1.83 2.38
C VAL A 241 -0.95 -3.23 1.75
N GLY A 242 -2.13 -3.85 1.61
CA GLY A 242 -2.28 -5.24 1.19
C GLY A 242 -3.53 -5.47 0.37
N CYS A 243 -4.44 -6.33 0.86
CA CYS A 243 -5.63 -6.79 0.15
C CYS A 243 -6.48 -5.67 -0.45
N ILE A 244 -6.95 -4.73 0.39
CA ILE A 244 -7.93 -3.71 -0.03
C ILE A 244 -7.32 -2.73 -1.03
N PRO A 245 -6.12 -2.16 -0.80
CA PRO A 245 -5.52 -1.25 -1.75
C PRO A 245 -5.22 -1.93 -3.10
N THR A 246 -4.73 -3.18 -3.07
CA THR A 246 -4.43 -3.94 -4.29
C THR A 246 -5.70 -4.21 -5.08
N LYS A 247 -6.78 -4.68 -4.43
CA LYS A 247 -8.07 -5.00 -5.08
C LYS A 247 -8.75 -3.74 -5.61
N ALA A 248 -8.60 -2.62 -4.92
CA ALA A 248 -9.07 -1.33 -5.44
C ALA A 248 -8.33 -0.97 -6.73
N LEU A 249 -7.00 -1.11 -6.80
CA LEU A 249 -6.24 -0.82 -8.03
C LEU A 249 -6.52 -1.84 -9.14
N ILE A 250 -6.61 -3.14 -8.83
CA ILE A 250 -7.03 -4.19 -9.77
C ILE A 250 -8.34 -3.80 -10.45
N LYS A 251 -9.34 -3.34 -9.69
CA LYS A 251 -10.59 -2.90 -10.29
C LYS A 251 -10.43 -1.70 -11.23
N SER A 252 -9.52 -0.78 -10.93
CA SER A 252 -9.18 0.30 -11.88
C SER A 252 -8.52 -0.25 -13.16
N GLY A 253 -7.66 -1.26 -13.03
CA GLY A 253 -7.04 -1.97 -14.14
C GLY A 253 -8.07 -2.69 -15.01
N GLU A 254 -9.00 -3.42 -14.42
CA GLU A 254 -10.10 -4.09 -15.14
C GLU A 254 -10.97 -3.10 -15.94
N VAL A 255 -11.25 -1.92 -15.37
CA VAL A 255 -11.99 -0.86 -16.08
C VAL A 255 -11.18 -0.36 -17.28
N CYS A 256 -9.86 -0.20 -17.13
CA CYS A 256 -8.99 0.19 -18.24
C CYS A 256 -8.96 -0.89 -19.33
N HIS A 257 -8.84 -2.16 -18.95
CA HIS A 257 -8.91 -3.29 -19.86
C HIS A 257 -10.25 -3.33 -20.62
N SER A 258 -11.37 -3.24 -19.90
CA SER A 258 -12.72 -3.22 -20.48
C SER A 258 -12.91 -2.06 -21.47
N ALA A 259 -12.38 -0.87 -21.15
CA ALA A 259 -12.45 0.28 -22.04
C ALA A 259 -11.64 0.06 -23.34
N ARG A 260 -10.48 -0.59 -23.25
CA ARG A 260 -9.67 -0.96 -24.42
C ARG A 260 -10.34 -2.05 -25.26
N MET A 261 -11.05 -2.98 -24.62
CA MET A 261 -11.78 -4.06 -25.30
C MET A 261 -13.20 -3.70 -25.71
N ALA A 262 -13.66 -2.47 -25.48
CA ALA A 262 -15.03 -2.03 -25.71
C ALA A 262 -15.55 -2.31 -27.14
N ALA A 263 -14.65 -2.30 -28.14
CA ALA A 263 -14.99 -2.56 -29.54
C ALA A 263 -15.53 -4.00 -29.76
N GLU A 264 -15.08 -4.98 -28.98
CA GLU A 264 -15.58 -6.36 -29.03
C GLU A 264 -17.06 -6.44 -28.62
N PHE A 265 -17.50 -5.51 -27.77
CA PHE A 265 -18.88 -5.35 -27.33
C PHE A 265 -19.68 -4.37 -28.21
N GLY A 266 -19.14 -3.98 -29.36
CA GLY A 266 -19.78 -3.04 -30.28
C GLY A 266 -19.79 -1.58 -29.80
N VAL A 267 -19.00 -1.25 -28.77
CA VAL A 267 -18.86 0.12 -28.24
C VAL A 267 -17.61 0.77 -28.81
N LYS A 268 -17.79 1.91 -29.48
CA LYS A 268 -16.67 2.70 -30.04
C LYS A 268 -16.32 3.85 -29.10
N ILE A 269 -15.04 3.99 -28.79
CA ILE A 269 -14.50 5.10 -28.01
C ILE A 269 -13.55 5.88 -28.92
N ASP A 270 -13.80 7.18 -29.09
CA ASP A 270 -12.94 8.05 -29.88
C ASP A 270 -11.77 8.55 -29.01
N GLY A 271 -10.53 8.14 -29.34
CA GLY A 271 -9.29 8.55 -28.68
C GLY A 271 -8.60 7.45 -27.86
N ASP A 272 -7.42 7.76 -27.33
CA ASP A 272 -6.62 6.82 -26.55
C ASP A 272 -7.14 6.68 -25.10
N ILE A 273 -7.10 5.45 -24.58
CA ILE A 273 -7.40 5.17 -23.16
C ILE A 273 -6.16 5.48 -22.32
N ILE A 274 -6.15 6.68 -21.71
CA ILE A 274 -5.05 7.17 -20.87
C ILE A 274 -5.33 6.88 -19.39
N VAL A 275 -4.36 6.29 -18.70
CA VAL A 275 -4.44 6.00 -17.26
C VAL A 275 -3.87 7.15 -16.44
N ASP A 276 -4.69 7.70 -15.55
CA ASP A 276 -4.25 8.59 -14.48
C ASP A 276 -4.05 7.76 -13.19
N LEU A 277 -2.80 7.34 -12.96
CA LEU A 277 -2.47 6.52 -11.78
C LEU A 277 -2.64 7.29 -10.47
N GLU A 278 -2.39 8.60 -10.46
CA GLU A 278 -2.60 9.44 -9.28
C GLU A 278 -4.08 9.46 -8.87
N ALA A 279 -5.00 9.61 -9.83
CA ALA A 279 -6.43 9.52 -9.58
C ALA A 279 -6.86 8.12 -9.09
N ALA A 280 -6.28 7.06 -9.65
CA ALA A 280 -6.56 5.69 -9.21
C ALA A 280 -6.08 5.43 -7.77
N VAL A 281 -4.89 5.90 -7.41
CA VAL A 281 -4.33 5.84 -6.05
C VAL A 281 -5.19 6.67 -5.07
N ASN A 282 -5.62 7.86 -5.46
CA ASN A 282 -6.52 8.68 -4.65
C ASN A 282 -7.85 7.98 -4.37
N ARG A 283 -8.45 7.31 -5.38
CA ARG A 283 -9.68 6.51 -5.19
C ARG A 283 -9.44 5.34 -4.23
N LYS A 284 -8.33 4.62 -4.39
CA LYS A 284 -7.89 3.54 -3.49
C LYS A 284 -7.77 4.05 -2.04
N ASP A 285 -7.16 5.21 -1.83
CA ASP A 285 -7.01 5.80 -0.48
C ASP A 285 -8.34 6.26 0.13
N GLN A 286 -9.31 6.72 -0.67
CA GLN A 286 -10.67 6.99 -0.19
C GLN A 286 -11.37 5.71 0.29
N VAL A 287 -11.23 4.60 -0.46
CA VAL A 287 -11.76 3.29 -0.05
C VAL A 287 -11.10 2.82 1.26
N LYS A 288 -9.76 2.90 1.35
CA LYS A 288 -9.00 2.61 2.57
C LYS A 288 -9.53 3.43 3.75
N GLY A 289 -9.58 4.77 3.62
CA GLY A 289 -10.00 5.68 4.69
C GLY A 289 -11.42 5.41 5.18
N ARG A 290 -12.36 5.09 4.28
CA ARG A 290 -13.73 4.71 4.66
C ARG A 290 -13.76 3.46 5.53
N LEU A 291 -12.98 2.45 5.17
CA LEU A 291 -12.94 1.17 5.89
C LEU A 291 -12.20 1.28 7.22
N VAL A 292 -11.10 2.05 7.29
CA VAL A 292 -10.38 2.34 8.53
C VAL A 292 -11.32 3.03 9.54
N ASN A 293 -12.04 4.06 9.09
CA ASN A 293 -13.04 4.74 9.92
C ASN A 293 -14.17 3.78 10.35
N GLY A 294 -14.56 2.85 9.48
CA GLY A 294 -15.53 1.81 9.81
C GLY A 294 -15.07 0.91 10.96
N ILE A 295 -13.79 0.51 10.98
CA ILE A 295 -13.21 -0.27 12.08
C ILE A 295 -13.20 0.56 13.37
N ASP A 296 -12.73 1.81 13.33
CA ASP A 296 -12.73 2.70 14.49
C ASP A 296 -14.12 2.83 15.13
N MET A 297 -15.14 3.07 14.30
CA MET A 297 -16.54 3.11 14.75
C MET A 297 -17.03 1.78 15.35
N LEU A 298 -16.61 0.64 14.79
CA LEU A 298 -16.95 -0.68 15.32
C LEU A 298 -16.30 -0.92 16.68
N LEU A 299 -15.02 -0.56 16.85
CA LEU A 299 -14.31 -0.69 18.12
C LEU A 299 -14.96 0.18 19.21
N ALA A 300 -15.22 1.45 18.90
CA ALA A 300 -15.90 2.37 19.80
C ALA A 300 -17.31 1.89 20.19
N LYS A 301 -18.10 1.40 19.22
CA LYS A 301 -19.46 0.88 19.46
C LYS A 301 -19.46 -0.33 20.42
N ASN A 302 -18.40 -1.12 20.44
CA ASN A 302 -18.27 -2.30 21.30
C ASN A 302 -17.47 -2.01 22.59
N ASN A 303 -17.22 -0.74 22.92
CA ASN A 303 -16.47 -0.30 24.10
C ASN A 303 -15.08 -0.95 24.23
N ILE A 304 -14.42 -1.21 23.09
CA ILE A 304 -13.04 -1.71 23.08
C ILE A 304 -12.10 -0.54 23.34
N ASP A 305 -11.21 -0.72 24.31
CA ASP A 305 -10.22 0.28 24.67
C ASP A 305 -9.03 0.21 23.72
N LEU A 306 -8.94 1.16 22.80
CA LEU A 306 -7.86 1.25 21.82
C LEU A 306 -6.71 2.11 22.35
N ILE A 307 -5.50 1.54 22.38
CA ILE A 307 -4.25 2.28 22.67
C ILE A 307 -3.42 2.36 21.39
N CYS A 308 -3.24 3.57 20.86
CA CYS A 308 -2.37 3.82 19.72
C CYS A 308 -0.90 3.93 20.18
N GLY A 309 -0.12 2.86 20.06
CA GLY A 309 1.27 2.82 20.52
C GLY A 309 1.99 1.51 20.20
N GLU A 310 3.30 1.48 20.42
CA GLU A 310 4.12 0.28 20.22
C GLU A 310 4.17 -0.54 21.50
N ALA A 311 3.85 -1.84 21.39
CA ALA A 311 3.81 -2.78 22.49
C ALA A 311 5.11 -3.58 22.58
N ALA A 312 5.55 -3.86 23.80
CA ALA A 312 6.64 -4.78 24.09
C ALA A 312 6.40 -5.48 25.42
N PHE A 313 6.73 -6.76 25.51
CA PHE A 313 6.61 -7.50 26.76
C PHE A 313 7.61 -6.97 27.80
N VAL A 314 7.17 -6.92 29.06
CA VAL A 314 8.04 -6.70 30.23
C VAL A 314 8.17 -8.00 31.02
N SER A 315 7.11 -8.82 31.03
CA SER A 315 7.06 -10.17 31.57
C SER A 315 5.97 -10.98 30.85
N GLU A 316 5.71 -12.22 31.28
CA GLU A 316 4.61 -13.06 30.79
C GLU A 316 3.19 -12.43 30.93
N LYS A 317 3.00 -11.47 31.84
CA LYS A 317 1.66 -10.91 32.17
C LYS A 317 1.56 -9.40 32.01
N GLU A 318 2.68 -8.73 31.74
CA GLU A 318 2.76 -7.27 31.67
C GLU A 318 3.40 -6.84 30.35
N VAL A 319 2.71 -5.94 29.65
CA VAL A 319 3.13 -5.36 28.37
C VAL A 319 3.25 -3.84 28.55
N LYS A 320 4.40 -3.28 28.19
CA LYS A 320 4.57 -1.82 28.08
C LYS A 320 4.06 -1.36 26.72
N VAL A 321 3.34 -0.26 26.71
CA VAL A 321 2.88 0.42 25.50
C VAL A 321 3.42 1.83 25.49
N VAL A 322 4.21 2.17 24.47
CA VAL A 322 4.73 3.51 24.27
C VAL A 322 3.81 4.25 23.32
N ALA A 323 3.09 5.24 23.84
CA ALA A 323 2.14 6.06 23.08
C ALA A 323 2.48 7.54 23.26
N LYS A 324 2.95 8.22 22.20
CA LYS A 324 3.21 9.69 22.20
C LYS A 324 4.04 10.17 23.42
N ASP A 325 5.14 9.48 23.70
CA ASP A 325 6.07 9.72 24.82
C ASP A 325 5.52 9.40 26.23
N GLU A 326 4.35 8.76 26.33
CA GLU A 326 3.80 8.22 27.56
C GLU A 326 3.93 6.69 27.56
N GLU A 327 4.24 6.14 28.74
CA GLU A 327 4.32 4.69 28.95
C GLU A 327 3.09 4.23 29.73
N VAL A 328 2.39 3.25 29.16
CA VAL A 328 1.27 2.56 29.80
C VAL A 328 1.69 1.13 30.04
N LEU A 329 1.63 0.68 31.30
CA LEU A 329 1.79 -0.74 31.64
C LEU A 329 0.42 -1.39 31.65
N VAL A 330 0.24 -2.40 30.80
CA VAL A 330 -1.01 -3.14 30.68
C VAL A 330 -0.80 -4.55 31.22
N THR A 331 -1.59 -4.91 32.22
CA THR A 331 -1.70 -6.27 32.77
C THR A 331 -3.00 -6.90 32.28
N ALA A 332 -2.94 -8.16 31.83
CA ALA A 332 -4.10 -8.88 31.34
C ALA A 332 -4.16 -10.30 31.91
N LYS A 333 -5.37 -10.88 31.94
CA LYS A 333 -5.53 -12.31 32.25
C LYS A 333 -5.04 -13.15 31.08
N ASP A 334 -5.47 -12.78 29.87
CA ASP A 334 -5.10 -13.43 28.62
C ASP A 334 -4.54 -12.42 27.61
N ILE A 335 -3.63 -12.88 26.74
CA ILE A 335 -2.99 -12.07 25.70
C ILE A 335 -3.11 -12.77 24.35
N ILE A 336 -3.52 -12.04 23.31
CA ILE A 336 -3.43 -12.47 21.91
C ILE A 336 -2.37 -11.64 21.19
N ILE A 337 -1.36 -12.30 20.63
CA ILE A 337 -0.36 -11.70 19.74
C ILE A 337 -0.87 -11.79 18.29
N ALA A 338 -1.14 -10.65 17.67
CA ALA A 338 -1.67 -10.52 16.31
C ALA A 338 -0.88 -9.48 15.48
N THR A 339 0.45 -9.43 15.66
CA THR A 339 1.35 -8.43 15.07
C THR A 339 1.58 -8.60 13.56
N GLY A 340 1.05 -9.67 12.98
CA GLY A 340 1.00 -9.88 11.53
C GLY A 340 2.37 -10.21 10.93
N SER A 341 2.61 -9.71 9.72
CA SER A 341 3.81 -9.98 8.92
C SER A 341 4.41 -8.70 8.34
N LYS A 342 5.68 -8.81 7.92
CA LYS A 342 6.41 -7.79 7.17
C LYS A 342 6.91 -8.37 5.84
N VAL A 343 7.25 -7.50 4.90
CA VAL A 343 7.82 -7.92 3.60
C VAL A 343 9.13 -8.67 3.84
N ALA A 344 9.30 -9.81 3.17
CA ALA A 344 10.56 -10.55 3.21
C ALA A 344 11.59 -9.87 2.30
N THR A 345 12.86 -9.91 2.69
CA THR A 345 13.98 -9.40 1.88
C THR A 345 14.89 -10.55 1.49
N LEU A 346 15.43 -10.49 0.27
CA LEU A 346 16.48 -11.38 -0.19
C LEU A 346 17.81 -10.61 -0.23
N PRO A 347 18.94 -11.27 0.07
CA PRO A 347 20.27 -10.65 0.02
C PRO A 347 20.78 -10.53 -1.42
N ILE A 348 20.06 -9.80 -2.26
CA ILE A 348 20.44 -9.54 -3.65
C ILE A 348 21.22 -8.21 -3.71
N PRO A 349 22.45 -8.18 -4.26
CA PRO A 349 23.16 -6.93 -4.50
C PRO A 349 22.32 -5.95 -5.30
N GLY A 350 22.12 -4.73 -4.77
CA GLY A 350 21.30 -3.69 -5.39
C GLY A 350 19.81 -3.72 -5.07
N ILE A 351 19.35 -4.60 -4.17
CA ILE A 351 17.93 -4.67 -3.74
C ILE A 351 17.45 -3.39 -3.06
N ASP A 352 18.35 -2.60 -2.46
CA ASP A 352 18.04 -1.35 -1.76
C ASP A 352 18.09 -0.10 -2.68
N LEU A 353 18.22 -0.29 -4.00
CA LEU A 353 18.23 0.82 -4.95
C LEU A 353 16.86 1.52 -4.99
N PRO A 354 16.79 2.86 -5.20
CA PRO A 354 15.54 3.61 -5.09
C PRO A 354 14.40 3.18 -6.03
N MET A 355 14.71 2.58 -7.17
CA MET A 355 13.71 2.05 -8.12
C MET A 355 13.23 0.64 -7.79
N VAL A 356 13.80 -0.01 -6.78
CA VAL A 356 13.34 -1.30 -6.26
C VAL A 356 12.34 -1.04 -5.14
N LEU A 357 11.09 -1.35 -5.42
CA LEU A 357 9.95 -1.11 -4.54
C LEU A 357 9.47 -2.43 -3.94
N ASP A 358 8.98 -2.38 -2.71
CA ASP A 358 8.15 -3.44 -2.17
C ASP A 358 6.66 -3.21 -2.54
N SER A 359 5.79 -4.13 -2.13
CA SER A 359 4.34 -3.98 -2.38
C SER A 359 3.77 -2.70 -1.77
N THR A 360 4.31 -2.23 -0.64
CA THR A 360 3.82 -1.02 0.04
C THR A 360 4.13 0.23 -0.77
N ALA A 361 5.38 0.37 -1.22
CA ALA A 361 5.81 1.48 -2.05
C ALA A 361 5.13 1.45 -3.42
N MET A 362 4.91 0.26 -3.99
CA MET A 362 4.20 0.14 -5.27
C MET A 362 2.74 0.60 -5.16
N LEU A 363 2.05 0.30 -4.05
CA LEU A 363 0.67 0.78 -3.79
C LEU A 363 0.57 2.29 -3.57
N ALA A 364 1.68 2.94 -3.22
CA ALA A 364 1.77 4.39 -3.01
C ALA A 364 2.27 5.14 -4.26
N ASN A 365 2.76 4.43 -5.27
CA ASN A 365 3.31 5.03 -6.48
C ASN A 365 2.20 5.69 -7.32
N THR A 366 2.33 7.00 -7.57
CA THR A 366 1.36 7.80 -8.33
C THR A 366 1.75 8.02 -9.79
N LYS A 367 2.95 7.61 -10.20
CA LYS A 367 3.42 7.73 -11.58
C LYS A 367 3.40 6.37 -12.27
N LEU A 368 2.70 6.27 -13.39
CA LEU A 368 2.66 5.03 -14.15
C LEU A 368 4.05 4.80 -14.78
N PRO A 369 4.76 3.71 -14.43
CA PRO A 369 6.03 3.40 -15.07
C PRO A 369 5.79 2.91 -16.51
N THR A 370 6.79 3.06 -17.36
CA THR A 370 6.79 2.52 -18.72
C THR A 370 7.04 1.01 -18.72
N SER A 371 7.88 0.51 -17.81
CA SER A 371 8.22 -0.90 -17.64
C SER A 371 8.42 -1.28 -16.18
N LEU A 372 8.10 -2.53 -15.83
CA LEU A 372 8.18 -3.08 -14.47
C LEU A 372 8.71 -4.52 -14.51
N THR A 373 9.82 -4.77 -13.81
CA THR A 373 10.28 -6.13 -13.50
C THR A 373 9.77 -6.56 -12.13
N ILE A 374 9.20 -7.75 -12.02
CA ILE A 374 8.66 -8.32 -10.78
C ILE A 374 9.52 -9.52 -10.40
N ILE A 375 10.13 -9.47 -9.21
CA ILE A 375 10.91 -10.56 -8.64
C ILE A 375 9.99 -11.39 -7.75
N GLY A 376 9.68 -12.61 -8.21
CA GLY A 376 8.75 -13.54 -7.58
C GLY A 376 7.38 -13.59 -8.30
N GLY A 377 7.07 -14.75 -8.85
CA GLY A 377 5.80 -15.14 -9.49
C GLY A 377 4.79 -15.77 -8.52
N GLY A 378 4.82 -15.36 -7.25
CA GLY A 378 3.78 -15.69 -6.27
C GLY A 378 2.52 -14.84 -6.43
N VAL A 379 1.56 -15.00 -5.51
CA VAL A 379 0.24 -14.31 -5.55
C VAL A 379 0.38 -12.80 -5.73
N ILE A 380 1.19 -12.14 -4.89
CA ILE A 380 1.40 -10.69 -4.98
C ILE A 380 2.01 -10.32 -6.33
N GLY A 381 3.06 -11.02 -6.76
CA GLY A 381 3.73 -10.74 -8.02
C GLY A 381 2.78 -10.81 -9.21
N MET A 382 1.97 -11.87 -9.29
CA MET A 382 1.02 -12.04 -10.39
C MET A 382 -0.16 -11.06 -10.33
N GLU A 383 -0.67 -10.70 -9.14
CA GLU A 383 -1.68 -9.64 -9.01
C GLU A 383 -1.16 -8.29 -9.57
N PHE A 384 0.09 -7.92 -9.23
CA PHE A 384 0.73 -6.72 -9.76
C PHE A 384 1.05 -6.82 -11.26
N ALA A 385 1.44 -8.00 -11.75
CA ALA A 385 1.72 -8.23 -13.16
C ALA A 385 0.50 -7.93 -14.03
N PHE A 386 -0.64 -8.55 -13.72
CA PHE A 386 -1.89 -8.32 -14.48
C PHE A 386 -2.44 -6.90 -14.27
N LEU A 387 -2.35 -6.35 -13.06
CA LEU A 387 -2.76 -4.96 -12.78
C LEU A 387 -2.01 -3.96 -13.68
N TYR A 388 -0.68 -3.94 -13.63
CA TYR A 388 0.10 -2.97 -14.37
C TYR A 388 0.08 -3.26 -15.87
N ARG A 389 -0.05 -4.53 -16.27
CA ARG A 389 -0.28 -4.87 -17.67
C ARG A 389 -1.60 -4.28 -18.18
N ASN A 390 -2.67 -4.37 -17.40
CA ASN A 390 -3.95 -3.75 -17.73
C ASN A 390 -3.87 -2.22 -17.83
N PHE A 391 -2.92 -1.58 -17.16
CA PHE A 391 -2.62 -0.15 -17.39
C PHE A 391 -1.76 0.12 -18.63
N GLY A 392 -1.21 -0.91 -19.27
CA GLY A 392 -0.41 -0.81 -20.49
C GLY A 392 1.10 -0.77 -20.25
N VAL A 393 1.55 -1.14 -19.05
CA VAL A 393 2.98 -1.23 -18.71
C VAL A 393 3.60 -2.49 -19.32
N GLU A 394 4.87 -2.41 -19.72
CA GLU A 394 5.66 -3.59 -20.09
C GLU A 394 6.08 -4.37 -18.83
N ILE A 395 5.70 -5.65 -18.76
CA ILE A 395 5.90 -6.46 -17.55
C ILE A 395 6.84 -7.62 -17.81
N HIS A 396 7.84 -7.77 -16.93
CA HIS A 396 8.69 -8.94 -16.82
C HIS A 396 8.52 -9.57 -15.44
N VAL A 397 8.29 -10.88 -15.36
CA VAL A 397 8.21 -11.64 -14.12
C VAL A 397 9.40 -12.60 -14.08
N VAL A 398 10.23 -12.49 -13.06
CA VAL A 398 11.39 -13.37 -12.82
C VAL A 398 11.11 -14.24 -11.61
N GLU A 399 10.88 -15.52 -11.84
CA GLU A 399 10.54 -16.53 -10.84
C GLU A 399 11.65 -17.58 -10.75
N TYR A 400 12.08 -17.86 -9.52
CA TYR A 400 13.14 -18.83 -9.24
C TYR A 400 12.69 -20.27 -9.50
N MET A 401 11.46 -20.60 -9.12
CA MET A 401 10.86 -21.91 -9.32
C MET A 401 10.58 -22.15 -10.81
N ASP A 402 10.43 -23.41 -11.21
CA ASP A 402 10.13 -23.77 -12.61
C ASP A 402 8.73 -23.30 -13.08
N GLN A 403 7.86 -22.85 -12.15
CA GLN A 403 6.48 -22.43 -12.41
C GLN A 403 6.09 -21.24 -11.53
N ILE A 404 5.31 -20.30 -12.10
CA ILE A 404 4.59 -19.28 -11.31
C ILE A 404 3.42 -19.92 -10.55
N LEU A 405 3.03 -19.32 -9.43
CA LEU A 405 1.93 -19.79 -8.60
C LEU A 405 2.00 -21.29 -8.26
N SER A 406 3.20 -21.79 -7.96
CA SER A 406 3.52 -23.20 -7.70
C SER A 406 2.77 -23.88 -6.54
N MET A 407 1.87 -23.16 -5.86
CA MET A 407 0.94 -23.71 -4.89
C MET A 407 -0.29 -24.39 -5.51
N PHE A 408 -0.55 -24.20 -6.81
CA PHE A 408 -1.65 -24.86 -7.52
C PHE A 408 -1.17 -26.06 -8.34
N ASP A 409 -2.12 -26.88 -8.78
CA ASP A 409 -1.87 -27.98 -9.71
C ASP A 409 -1.24 -27.46 -11.02
N LYS A 410 -0.43 -28.31 -11.65
CA LYS A 410 0.35 -27.96 -12.86
C LYS A 410 -0.51 -27.43 -14.01
N ASP A 411 -1.71 -27.95 -14.20
CA ASP A 411 -2.60 -27.52 -15.29
C ASP A 411 -3.15 -26.11 -15.05
N VAL A 412 -3.34 -25.70 -13.80
CA VAL A 412 -3.74 -24.32 -13.43
C VAL A 412 -2.57 -23.37 -13.62
N CYS A 413 -1.36 -23.76 -13.18
CA CYS A 413 -0.13 -22.99 -13.38
C CYS A 413 0.17 -22.78 -14.86
N GLN A 414 -0.05 -23.80 -15.69
CA GLN A 414 0.13 -23.69 -17.14
C GLN A 414 -0.90 -22.74 -17.78
N GLU A 415 -2.19 -22.88 -17.44
CA GLU A 415 -3.27 -22.04 -17.97
C GLU A 415 -3.01 -20.54 -17.70
N ILE A 416 -2.68 -20.16 -16.46
CA ILE A 416 -2.39 -18.76 -16.13
C ILE A 416 -1.10 -18.25 -16.77
N THR A 417 -0.11 -19.13 -16.97
CA THR A 417 1.14 -18.77 -17.67
C THR A 417 0.87 -18.45 -19.14
N ASP A 418 0.02 -19.22 -19.80
CA ASP A 418 -0.34 -18.99 -21.19
C ASP A 418 -1.21 -17.74 -21.34
N MET A 419 -2.17 -17.53 -20.42
CA MET A 419 -2.93 -16.28 -20.34
C MET A 419 -2.04 -15.04 -20.09
N ALA A 420 -1.01 -15.16 -19.24
CA ALA A 420 -0.07 -14.08 -19.00
C ALA A 420 0.72 -13.73 -20.28
N LYS A 421 1.18 -14.74 -21.03
CA LYS A 421 1.86 -14.55 -22.33
C LYS A 421 0.93 -13.91 -23.36
N ASP A 422 -0.31 -14.40 -23.47
CA ASP A 422 -1.33 -13.83 -24.36
C ASP A 422 -1.62 -12.36 -24.03
N ALA A 423 -1.62 -12.01 -22.74
CA ALA A 423 -1.76 -10.64 -22.29
C ALA A 423 -0.51 -9.78 -22.59
N GLY A 424 0.62 -10.38 -22.94
CA GLY A 424 1.91 -9.71 -23.19
C GLY A 424 2.76 -9.49 -21.95
N ILE A 425 2.66 -10.38 -20.96
CA ILE A 425 3.55 -10.44 -19.79
C ILE A 425 4.70 -11.41 -20.11
N HIS A 426 5.93 -10.98 -19.94
CA HIS A 426 7.12 -11.81 -20.12
C HIS A 426 7.39 -12.59 -18.83
N VAL A 427 7.33 -13.93 -18.89
CA VAL A 427 7.52 -14.79 -17.72
C VAL A 427 8.81 -15.59 -17.87
N HIS A 428 9.72 -15.43 -16.92
CA HIS A 428 11.00 -16.12 -16.81
C HIS A 428 10.98 -17.02 -15.57
N THR A 429 10.72 -18.32 -15.76
CA THR A 429 10.77 -19.31 -14.67
C THR A 429 12.13 -20.02 -14.63
N GLY A 430 12.45 -20.68 -13.52
CA GLY A 430 13.78 -21.28 -13.31
C GLY A 430 14.89 -20.22 -13.33
N ALA A 431 14.56 -18.99 -12.96
CA ALA A 431 15.37 -17.80 -13.15
C ALA A 431 15.80 -17.19 -11.80
N LYS A 432 17.09 -17.23 -11.51
CA LYS A 432 17.64 -16.74 -10.25
C LYS A 432 18.22 -15.34 -10.42
N VAL A 433 17.59 -14.33 -9.81
CA VAL A 433 18.16 -12.97 -9.78
C VAL A 433 19.49 -12.95 -9.04
N THR A 434 20.53 -12.43 -9.69
CA THR A 434 21.90 -12.39 -9.16
C THR A 434 22.31 -11.01 -8.69
N LYS A 435 21.87 -9.95 -9.38
CA LYS A 435 22.16 -8.55 -9.03
C LYS A 435 21.20 -7.58 -9.73
N ILE A 436 20.99 -6.43 -9.10
CA ILE A 436 20.29 -5.28 -9.65
C ILE A 436 21.28 -4.12 -9.74
N GLN A 437 21.33 -3.45 -10.88
CA GLN A 437 22.22 -2.30 -11.11
C GLN A 437 21.42 -1.13 -11.68
N GLN A 438 21.92 0.08 -11.50
CA GLN A 438 21.34 1.26 -12.14
C GLN A 438 22.05 1.53 -13.49
N SER A 439 21.28 1.71 -14.55
CA SER A 439 21.79 2.11 -15.87
C SER A 439 22.22 3.58 -15.86
N ILE A 440 22.95 4.01 -16.89
CA ILE A 440 23.34 5.43 -17.07
C ILE A 440 22.10 6.33 -17.21
N GLU A 441 21.01 5.79 -17.76
CA GLU A 441 19.74 6.47 -17.97
C GLU A 441 18.84 6.45 -16.73
N GLY A 442 19.27 5.75 -15.67
CA GLY A 442 18.61 5.71 -14.37
C GLY A 442 17.63 4.55 -14.17
N GLU A 443 17.53 3.64 -15.13
CA GLU A 443 16.68 2.44 -15.08
C GLU A 443 17.34 1.31 -14.28
N ALA A 444 16.56 0.33 -13.84
CA ALA A 444 17.08 -0.90 -13.23
C ALA A 444 17.49 -1.92 -14.29
N ILE A 445 18.70 -2.47 -14.15
CA ILE A 445 19.19 -3.64 -14.88
C ILE A 445 19.12 -4.84 -13.94
N VAL A 446 18.14 -5.70 -14.14
CA VAL A 446 17.95 -6.93 -13.35
C VAL A 446 18.66 -8.07 -14.07
N ASN A 447 19.72 -8.61 -13.47
CA ASN A 447 20.47 -9.74 -14.00
C ASN A 447 20.00 -11.03 -13.33
N PHE A 448 19.82 -12.08 -14.09
CA PHE A 448 19.41 -13.38 -13.58
C PHE A 448 20.03 -14.53 -14.37
N GLU A 449 20.22 -15.66 -13.69
CA GLU A 449 20.72 -16.91 -14.27
C GLU A 449 19.55 -17.82 -14.60
N THR A 450 19.58 -18.42 -15.79
CA THR A 450 18.66 -19.47 -16.24
C THR A 450 19.45 -20.71 -16.65
N LYS A 451 18.76 -21.79 -17.03
CA LYS A 451 19.39 -22.98 -17.63
C LYS A 451 20.14 -22.64 -18.94
N ASP A 452 19.75 -21.56 -19.62
CA ASP A 452 20.36 -21.09 -20.87
C ASP A 452 21.51 -20.08 -20.65
N GLY A 453 21.87 -19.81 -19.38
CA GLY A 453 22.96 -18.90 -18.99
C GLY A 453 22.48 -17.59 -18.37
N GLU A 454 23.39 -16.62 -18.27
CA GLU A 454 23.11 -15.28 -17.76
C GLU A 454 22.23 -14.48 -18.73
N GLN A 455 21.21 -13.84 -18.18
CA GLN A 455 20.25 -12.98 -18.88
C GLN A 455 20.09 -11.66 -18.12
N LEU A 456 19.58 -10.64 -18.81
CA LEU A 456 19.23 -9.36 -18.18
C LEU A 456 17.93 -8.81 -18.76
N VAL A 457 17.22 -8.05 -17.92
CA VAL A 457 16.08 -7.20 -18.29
C VAL A 457 16.34 -5.80 -17.78
N VAL A 458 15.94 -4.80 -18.56
CA VAL A 458 16.00 -3.38 -18.16
C VAL A 458 14.58 -2.88 -17.95
N SER A 459 14.32 -2.25 -16.79
CA SER A 459 13.01 -1.68 -16.48
C SER A 459 13.09 -0.40 -15.65
N GLU A 460 12.10 0.47 -15.78
CA GLU A 460 12.03 1.72 -15.01
C GLU A 460 11.93 1.46 -13.51
N LEU A 461 11.07 0.51 -13.11
CA LEU A 461 10.88 0.08 -11.73
C LEU A 461 11.09 -1.43 -11.58
N VAL A 462 11.36 -1.86 -10.34
CA VAL A 462 11.38 -3.26 -9.93
C VAL A 462 10.46 -3.44 -8.73
N LEU A 463 9.62 -4.48 -8.74
CA LEU A 463 8.86 -4.92 -7.56
C LEU A 463 9.52 -6.16 -6.96
N SER A 464 9.90 -6.09 -5.68
CA SER A 464 10.31 -7.26 -4.90
C SER A 464 9.09 -7.89 -4.22
N ALA A 465 8.65 -9.05 -4.72
CA ALA A 465 7.46 -9.78 -4.25
C ALA A 465 7.81 -11.20 -3.74
N VAL A 466 8.89 -11.28 -2.95
CA VAL A 466 9.54 -12.55 -2.54
C VAL A 466 8.97 -13.19 -1.27
N GLY A 467 7.77 -12.78 -0.85
CA GLY A 467 7.07 -13.32 0.30
C GLY A 467 7.08 -12.41 1.54
N ARG A 468 6.71 -12.98 2.69
CA ARG A 468 6.48 -12.26 3.95
C ARG A 468 6.96 -13.06 5.14
N ASN A 469 7.47 -12.36 6.16
CA ASN A 469 7.96 -12.96 7.41
C ASN A 469 7.09 -12.51 8.59
N ALA A 470 7.00 -13.34 9.65
CA ALA A 470 6.34 -12.96 10.90
C ALA A 470 6.91 -11.64 11.45
N ASN A 471 6.04 -10.76 11.93
CA ASN A 471 6.43 -9.47 12.48
C ASN A 471 6.55 -9.55 14.01
N ILE A 472 7.78 -9.74 14.49
CA ILE A 472 8.13 -9.89 15.90
C ILE A 472 9.04 -8.77 16.41
N ASP A 473 9.32 -7.79 15.55
CA ASP A 473 10.28 -6.72 15.83
C ASP A 473 9.79 -5.85 16.99
N ASN A 474 10.70 -5.49 17.88
CA ASN A 474 10.47 -4.63 19.06
C ASN A 474 9.44 -5.15 20.06
N LEU A 475 8.98 -6.40 19.95
CA LEU A 475 7.98 -6.98 20.86
C LEU A 475 8.61 -7.45 22.19
N ASP A 476 9.93 -7.50 22.30
CA ASP A 476 10.67 -8.09 23.43
C ASP A 476 10.13 -9.49 23.79
N LEU A 477 9.81 -10.30 22.77
CA LEU A 477 9.07 -11.56 22.91
C LEU A 477 9.76 -12.54 23.87
N GLU A 478 11.08 -12.50 23.98
CA GLU A 478 11.85 -13.31 24.92
C GLU A 478 11.41 -13.14 26.38
N LYS A 479 10.90 -11.96 26.76
CA LYS A 479 10.41 -11.68 28.13
C LYS A 479 9.05 -12.29 28.42
N SER A 480 8.32 -12.70 27.38
CA SER A 480 7.03 -13.40 27.53
C SER A 480 7.20 -14.88 27.82
N GLY A 481 8.36 -15.48 27.51
CA GLY A 481 8.57 -16.93 27.56
C GLY A 481 7.98 -17.72 26.38
N VAL A 482 7.35 -17.04 25.41
CA VAL A 482 6.80 -17.65 24.19
C VAL A 482 7.92 -18.16 23.28
N LYS A 483 7.71 -19.34 22.71
CA LYS A 483 8.64 -20.02 21.81
C LYS A 483 8.24 -19.85 20.35
N PHE A 484 9.25 -19.90 19.49
CA PHE A 484 9.07 -20.04 18.05
C PHE A 484 8.76 -21.49 17.66
N ASP A 485 8.22 -21.67 16.46
CA ASP A 485 8.16 -22.98 15.80
C ASP A 485 9.57 -23.55 15.58
N ASP A 486 9.66 -24.85 15.27
CA ASP A 486 10.93 -25.55 15.07
C ASP A 486 11.80 -24.93 13.97
N LYS A 487 11.15 -24.30 12.98
CA LYS A 487 11.82 -23.63 11.86
C LYS A 487 12.17 -22.16 12.15
N LYS A 488 11.80 -21.63 13.31
CA LYS A 488 11.98 -20.23 13.72
C LYS A 488 11.42 -19.21 12.73
N ARG A 489 10.29 -19.54 12.08
CA ARG A 489 9.60 -18.69 11.10
C ARG A 489 8.40 -17.95 11.69
N GLY A 490 7.88 -18.40 12.84
CA GLY A 490 6.76 -17.78 13.53
C GLY A 490 6.59 -18.27 14.96
N ILE A 491 5.64 -17.69 15.69
CA ILE A 491 5.29 -18.11 17.05
C ILE A 491 4.63 -19.50 17.00
N ALA A 492 5.13 -20.44 17.82
CA ALA A 492 4.54 -21.77 17.92
C ALA A 492 3.20 -21.71 18.66
N VAL A 493 2.19 -22.36 18.08
CA VAL A 493 0.87 -22.55 18.70
C VAL A 493 0.36 -23.98 18.51
N ASP A 494 -0.52 -24.43 19.40
CA ASP A 494 -1.28 -25.67 19.25
C ASP A 494 -2.54 -25.47 18.36
N SER A 495 -3.37 -26.51 18.23
CA SER A 495 -4.65 -26.45 17.48
C SER A 495 -5.68 -25.47 18.04
N HIS A 496 -5.51 -25.05 19.29
CA HIS A 496 -6.37 -24.11 20.01
C HIS A 496 -5.86 -22.67 19.94
N MET A 497 -4.79 -22.45 19.17
CA MET A 497 -4.06 -21.18 19.02
C MET A 497 -3.32 -20.73 20.30
N ARG A 498 -3.11 -21.64 21.27
CA ARG A 498 -2.36 -21.37 22.50
C ARG A 498 -0.87 -21.52 22.24
N THR A 499 -0.07 -20.65 22.83
CA THR A 499 1.40 -20.81 22.86
C THR A 499 1.81 -21.79 23.96
N ASN A 500 3.12 -21.95 24.18
CA ASN A 500 3.62 -22.71 25.34
C ASN A 500 3.39 -22.02 26.70
N VAL A 501 2.87 -20.78 26.71
CA VAL A 501 2.46 -20.05 27.91
C VAL A 501 0.94 -20.05 27.93
N GLU A 502 0.33 -20.66 28.96
CA GLU A 502 -1.09 -21.05 28.98
C GLU A 502 -2.07 -19.90 28.66
N HIS A 503 -1.77 -18.69 29.13
CA HIS A 503 -2.60 -17.50 28.96
C HIS A 503 -2.18 -16.61 27.78
N ILE A 504 -1.24 -17.06 26.94
CA ILE A 504 -0.79 -16.33 25.74
C ILE A 504 -1.14 -17.14 24.49
N TYR A 505 -1.81 -16.48 23.57
CA TYR A 505 -2.24 -16.98 22.26
C TYR A 505 -1.54 -16.20 21.16
N ALA A 506 -1.41 -16.80 19.97
CA ALA A 506 -0.93 -16.09 18.79
C ALA A 506 -1.75 -16.47 17.55
N ILE A 507 -2.07 -15.48 16.71
CA ILE A 507 -2.97 -15.64 15.56
C ILE A 507 -2.46 -14.88 14.34
N GLY A 508 -2.91 -15.32 13.17
CA GLY A 508 -2.58 -14.73 11.87
C GLY A 508 -1.12 -14.93 11.50
N ASP A 509 -0.61 -14.05 10.65
CA ASP A 509 0.68 -14.22 10.00
C ASP A 509 1.88 -14.33 10.94
N VAL A 510 1.77 -13.88 12.21
CA VAL A 510 2.85 -14.00 13.19
C VAL A 510 3.17 -15.46 13.54
N THR A 511 2.20 -16.37 13.36
CA THR A 511 2.38 -17.82 13.51
C THR A 511 3.10 -18.44 12.31
N ASN A 512 3.11 -17.74 11.17
CA ASN A 512 3.62 -18.22 9.88
C ASN A 512 3.04 -19.59 9.44
N MET A 513 1.84 -19.94 9.90
CA MET A 513 1.14 -21.17 9.50
C MET A 513 0.44 -21.01 8.14
N MET A 514 -0.41 -19.99 8.00
CA MET A 514 -1.14 -19.68 6.78
C MET A 514 -1.47 -18.19 6.74
N GLN A 515 -0.79 -17.45 5.86
CA GLN A 515 -0.80 -15.98 5.83
C GLN A 515 -1.97 -15.44 4.99
N LEU A 516 -3.20 -15.67 5.46
CA LEU A 516 -4.44 -15.21 4.81
C LEU A 516 -5.30 -14.43 5.80
N ALA A 517 -5.90 -13.33 5.35
CA ALA A 517 -6.66 -12.43 6.23
C ALA A 517 -7.87 -13.11 6.90
N HIS A 518 -8.64 -13.89 6.13
CA HIS A 518 -9.78 -14.64 6.66
C HIS A 518 -9.36 -15.77 7.60
N VAL A 519 -8.19 -16.36 7.40
CA VAL A 519 -7.61 -17.33 8.34
C VAL A 519 -7.23 -16.64 9.64
N ALA A 520 -6.55 -15.50 9.60
CA ALA A 520 -6.21 -14.72 10.78
C ALA A 520 -7.48 -14.36 11.58
N SER A 521 -8.54 -13.92 10.90
CA SER A 521 -9.84 -13.63 11.53
C SER A 521 -10.46 -14.87 12.18
N HIS A 522 -10.43 -16.04 11.51
CA HIS A 522 -10.98 -17.27 12.07
C HIS A 522 -10.16 -17.79 13.26
N GLN A 523 -8.83 -17.78 13.16
CA GLN A 523 -7.92 -18.10 14.27
C GLN A 523 -8.19 -17.19 15.48
N GLY A 524 -8.47 -15.90 15.26
CA GLY A 524 -8.87 -14.97 16.31
C GLY A 524 -10.16 -15.36 17.01
N MET A 525 -11.17 -15.84 16.27
CA MET A 525 -12.40 -16.37 16.88
C MET A 525 -12.14 -17.64 17.68
N VAL A 526 -11.30 -18.56 17.16
CA VAL A 526 -10.91 -19.79 17.87
C VAL A 526 -10.18 -19.48 19.18
N ALA A 527 -9.19 -18.58 19.15
CA ALA A 527 -8.48 -18.16 20.35
C ALA A 527 -9.46 -17.59 21.42
N VAL A 528 -10.43 -16.77 21.01
CA VAL A 528 -11.44 -16.21 21.92
C VAL A 528 -12.38 -17.28 22.49
N GLU A 529 -12.74 -18.33 21.73
CA GLU A 529 -13.49 -19.48 22.30
C GLU A 529 -12.70 -20.14 23.43
N ASN A 530 -11.41 -20.38 23.20
CA ASN A 530 -10.55 -21.09 24.14
C ASN A 530 -10.22 -20.25 25.38
N ILE A 531 -10.10 -18.92 25.24
CA ILE A 531 -10.00 -17.97 26.38
C ILE A 531 -11.25 -18.03 27.27
N LEU A 532 -12.42 -18.29 26.69
CA LEU A 532 -13.68 -18.41 27.44
C LEU A 532 -13.89 -19.81 28.05
N GLY A 533 -12.90 -20.70 27.92
CA GLY A 533 -12.95 -22.05 28.48
C GLY A 533 -13.67 -23.08 27.61
N ASN A 534 -13.99 -22.74 26.35
CA ASN A 534 -14.48 -23.73 25.40
C ASN A 534 -13.33 -24.57 24.84
N ASP A 535 -13.68 -25.68 24.19
CA ASP A 535 -12.74 -26.57 23.52
C ASP A 535 -12.93 -26.45 22.00
N LYS A 536 -12.22 -25.51 21.37
CA LYS A 536 -12.34 -25.23 19.94
C LYS A 536 -10.99 -25.39 19.25
N GLU A 537 -10.93 -26.34 18.32
CA GLU A 537 -9.79 -26.49 17.43
C GLU A 537 -9.97 -25.68 16.13
N MET A 538 -8.86 -25.20 15.60
CA MET A 538 -8.76 -24.58 14.30
C MET A 538 -8.68 -25.64 13.21
N ASP A 539 -9.62 -25.60 12.28
CA ASP A 539 -9.70 -26.52 11.16
C ASP A 539 -9.30 -25.83 9.85
N TYR A 540 -8.31 -26.40 9.15
CA TYR A 540 -7.74 -25.85 7.94
C TYR A 540 -8.14 -26.59 6.67
N HIS A 541 -8.92 -27.69 6.75
CA HIS A 541 -9.15 -28.55 5.58
C HIS A 541 -9.96 -27.85 4.47
N ALA A 542 -10.79 -26.87 4.81
CA ALA A 542 -11.65 -26.15 3.88
C ALA A 542 -11.36 -24.63 3.87
N VAL A 543 -10.08 -24.25 3.87
CA VAL A 543 -9.71 -22.84 3.72
C VAL A 543 -9.63 -22.45 2.25
N PRO A 544 -10.42 -21.48 1.77
CA PRO A 544 -10.28 -20.99 0.40
C PRO A 544 -9.04 -20.11 0.25
N ASN A 545 -8.41 -20.17 -0.91
CA ASN A 545 -7.30 -19.31 -1.32
C ASN A 545 -7.62 -18.67 -2.68
N VAL A 546 -7.36 -17.38 -2.83
CA VAL A 546 -7.74 -16.59 -4.01
C VAL A 546 -6.58 -15.72 -4.50
N VAL A 547 -6.36 -15.74 -5.81
CA VAL A 547 -5.46 -14.83 -6.55
C VAL A 547 -6.33 -13.93 -7.43
N PHE A 548 -6.26 -12.63 -7.20
CA PHE A 548 -7.04 -11.64 -7.94
C PHE A 548 -6.29 -11.17 -9.19
N SER A 549 -5.78 -12.13 -9.97
CA SER A 549 -5.28 -11.90 -11.34
C SER A 549 -6.45 -11.70 -12.31
N HIS A 550 -6.15 -11.53 -13.58
CA HIS A 550 -7.17 -11.50 -14.63
C HIS A 550 -6.86 -12.58 -15.68
N PRO A 551 -7.54 -13.76 -15.64
CA PRO A 551 -8.69 -14.08 -14.80
C PRO A 551 -8.33 -14.37 -13.34
N GLU A 552 -9.34 -14.40 -12.47
CA GLU A 552 -9.19 -14.79 -11.07
C GLU A 552 -8.88 -16.29 -10.96
N ILE A 553 -8.15 -16.67 -9.89
CA ILE A 553 -7.95 -18.07 -9.50
C ILE A 553 -8.42 -18.24 -8.07
N ALA A 554 -9.18 -19.28 -7.80
CA ALA A 554 -9.61 -19.63 -6.45
C ALA A 554 -9.51 -21.15 -6.22
N SER A 555 -9.11 -21.56 -5.04
CA SER A 555 -9.01 -22.98 -4.66
C SER A 555 -9.48 -23.21 -3.24
N VAL A 556 -9.83 -24.46 -2.93
CA VAL A 556 -10.11 -24.93 -1.57
C VAL A 556 -9.76 -26.41 -1.47
N GLY A 557 -9.30 -26.84 -0.30
CA GLY A 557 -9.02 -28.25 -0.03
C GLY A 557 -7.78 -28.78 -0.76
N ILE A 558 -7.80 -30.06 -1.10
CA ILE A 558 -6.66 -30.78 -1.69
C ILE A 558 -6.76 -30.79 -3.22
N GLY A 559 -5.68 -30.38 -3.90
CA GLY A 559 -5.55 -30.44 -5.36
C GLY A 559 -5.31 -31.86 -5.90
N GLU A 560 -5.40 -32.01 -7.21
CA GLU A 560 -5.19 -33.31 -7.87
C GLU A 560 -3.75 -33.81 -7.72
N ASP A 561 -2.76 -32.94 -7.92
CA ASP A 561 -1.35 -33.31 -7.85
C ASP A 561 -1.00 -33.73 -6.41
N GLU A 562 -1.46 -32.96 -5.42
CA GLU A 562 -1.26 -33.27 -4.01
C GLU A 562 -1.95 -34.58 -3.60
N ALA A 563 -3.19 -34.82 -4.05
CA ALA A 563 -3.91 -36.05 -3.74
C ALA A 563 -3.23 -37.29 -4.35
N LYS A 564 -2.70 -37.19 -5.58
CA LYS A 564 -1.92 -38.26 -6.23
C LYS A 564 -0.61 -38.50 -5.49
N ASP A 565 0.12 -37.46 -5.11
CA ASP A 565 1.37 -37.57 -4.35
C ASP A 565 1.16 -38.24 -2.99
N LYS A 566 -0.02 -38.07 -2.39
CA LYS A 566 -0.46 -38.76 -1.15
C LYS A 566 -0.98 -40.18 -1.37
N GLY A 567 -1.09 -40.64 -2.63
CA GLY A 567 -1.61 -41.97 -2.96
C GLY A 567 -3.11 -42.16 -2.69
N MET A 568 -3.89 -41.07 -2.73
CA MET A 568 -5.33 -41.12 -2.48
C MET A 568 -6.10 -41.71 -3.67
N ASN A 569 -7.16 -42.47 -3.37
CA ASN A 569 -8.08 -42.98 -4.38
C ASN A 569 -9.08 -41.87 -4.77
N ILE A 570 -8.81 -41.18 -5.88
CA ILE A 570 -9.58 -40.00 -6.29
C ILE A 570 -10.23 -40.15 -7.66
N LYS A 571 -11.32 -39.40 -7.86
CA LYS A 571 -11.86 -39.05 -9.17
C LYS A 571 -11.78 -37.54 -9.36
N VAL A 572 -11.40 -37.12 -10.55
CA VAL A 572 -11.28 -35.70 -10.91
C VAL A 572 -12.24 -35.40 -12.05
N SER A 573 -12.87 -34.23 -12.00
CA SER A 573 -13.69 -33.68 -13.06
C SER A 573 -13.18 -32.30 -13.43
N LYS A 574 -13.28 -31.93 -14.71
CA LYS A 574 -12.86 -30.65 -15.23
C LYS A 574 -13.87 -30.14 -16.26
N PHE A 575 -14.41 -28.95 -16.02
CA PHE A 575 -15.37 -28.31 -16.92
C PHE A 575 -14.89 -26.92 -17.32
N ALA A 576 -14.86 -26.63 -18.62
CA ALA A 576 -14.32 -25.40 -19.18
C ALA A 576 -15.36 -24.27 -19.22
N PHE A 577 -14.93 -23.03 -18.98
CA PHE A 577 -15.81 -21.86 -19.14
C PHE A 577 -16.27 -21.64 -20.59
N ALA A 578 -15.57 -22.23 -21.58
CA ALA A 578 -16.02 -22.26 -22.97
C ALA A 578 -17.36 -22.98 -23.19
N GLY A 579 -17.71 -23.93 -22.31
CA GLY A 579 -19.02 -24.58 -22.30
C GLY A 579 -20.11 -23.78 -21.57
N ASN A 580 -19.77 -22.65 -20.92
CA ASN A 580 -20.69 -21.86 -20.12
C ASN A 580 -21.23 -20.66 -20.91
N GLY A 581 -22.54 -20.65 -21.16
CA GLY A 581 -23.21 -19.57 -21.90
C GLY A 581 -23.01 -18.18 -21.28
N LYS A 582 -22.97 -18.07 -19.94
CA LYS A 582 -22.76 -16.77 -19.27
C LYS A 582 -21.35 -16.24 -19.52
N ALA A 583 -20.32 -17.08 -19.42
CA ALA A 583 -18.93 -16.72 -19.70
C ALA A 583 -18.75 -16.24 -21.15
N LEU A 584 -19.40 -16.88 -22.11
CA LEU A 584 -19.41 -16.45 -23.51
C LEU A 584 -20.04 -15.05 -23.68
N THR A 585 -21.11 -14.72 -22.95
CA THR A 585 -21.69 -13.35 -23.00
C THR A 585 -20.76 -12.28 -22.42
N MET A 586 -19.77 -12.69 -21.61
CA MET A 586 -18.78 -11.81 -21.00
C MET A 586 -17.50 -11.70 -21.84
N ASN A 587 -17.35 -12.52 -22.88
CA ASN A 587 -16.07 -12.71 -23.58
C ASN A 587 -14.94 -13.18 -22.62
N GLU A 588 -15.29 -14.03 -21.66
CA GLU A 588 -14.41 -14.56 -20.61
C GLU A 588 -14.45 -16.10 -20.58
N GLU A 589 -14.27 -16.74 -21.72
CA GLU A 589 -14.43 -18.20 -21.91
C GLU A 589 -13.22 -19.05 -21.51
N LYS A 590 -12.06 -18.42 -21.28
CA LYS A 590 -10.83 -19.14 -20.93
C LYS A 590 -10.84 -19.59 -19.48
N GLY A 591 -10.17 -20.70 -19.21
CA GLY A 591 -10.11 -21.33 -17.89
C GLY A 591 -11.20 -22.38 -17.65
N PHE A 592 -11.26 -22.88 -16.42
CA PHE A 592 -12.06 -24.03 -16.03
C PHE A 592 -12.28 -24.10 -14.52
N ILE A 593 -13.22 -24.94 -14.12
CA ILE A 593 -13.27 -25.51 -12.77
C ILE A 593 -12.75 -26.94 -12.80
N LYS A 594 -12.06 -27.34 -11.73
CA LYS A 594 -11.64 -28.70 -11.44
C LYS A 594 -12.14 -29.12 -10.06
N LEU A 595 -12.85 -30.23 -9.96
CA LEU A 595 -13.29 -30.84 -8.70
C LEU A 595 -12.50 -32.12 -8.41
N VAL A 596 -12.16 -32.33 -7.14
CA VAL A 596 -11.46 -33.53 -6.66
C VAL A 596 -12.35 -34.25 -5.66
N LYS A 597 -12.70 -35.50 -5.98
CA LYS A 597 -13.52 -36.39 -5.14
C LYS A 597 -12.66 -37.50 -4.56
N ASP A 598 -12.78 -37.74 -3.25
CA ASP A 598 -12.27 -38.94 -2.59
C ASP A 598 -13.28 -40.08 -2.79
N LEU A 599 -12.84 -41.17 -3.43
CA LEU A 599 -13.69 -42.32 -3.74
C LEU A 599 -13.91 -43.23 -2.53
N ASP A 600 -13.01 -43.23 -1.55
CA ASP A 600 -13.14 -44.06 -0.36
C ASP A 600 -14.12 -43.43 0.63
N LYS A 601 -14.12 -42.09 0.74
CA LYS A 601 -15.04 -41.33 1.60
C LYS A 601 -16.30 -40.85 0.89
N ASN A 602 -16.35 -40.97 -0.43
CA ASN A 602 -17.45 -40.52 -1.28
C ASN A 602 -17.81 -39.04 -1.04
N ASN A 603 -16.82 -38.14 -1.04
CA ASN A 603 -17.05 -36.71 -0.86
C ASN A 603 -16.08 -35.84 -1.69
N ILE A 604 -16.45 -34.59 -1.93
CA ILE A 604 -15.59 -33.59 -2.54
C ILE A 604 -14.57 -33.11 -1.52
N ILE A 605 -13.28 -33.26 -1.83
CA ILE A 605 -12.16 -32.92 -0.94
C ILE A 605 -11.38 -31.69 -1.40
N GLY A 606 -11.64 -31.20 -2.61
CA GLY A 606 -11.01 -29.99 -3.09
C GLY A 606 -11.53 -29.54 -4.44
N ALA A 607 -11.19 -28.30 -4.78
CA ALA A 607 -11.48 -27.71 -6.06
C ALA A 607 -10.55 -26.55 -6.38
N THR A 608 -10.39 -26.29 -7.69
CA THR A 608 -9.75 -25.08 -8.20
C THR A 608 -10.59 -24.51 -9.34
N ILE A 609 -10.76 -23.19 -9.35
CA ILE A 609 -11.45 -22.42 -10.39
C ILE A 609 -10.46 -21.40 -10.92
N ILE A 610 -10.26 -21.36 -12.23
CA ILE A 610 -9.57 -20.29 -12.95
C ILE A 610 -10.52 -19.75 -14.00
N GLY A 611 -10.90 -18.47 -13.91
CA GLY A 611 -11.91 -17.89 -14.81
C GLY A 611 -12.76 -16.79 -14.16
N PRO A 612 -13.86 -16.39 -14.81
CA PRO A 612 -14.73 -15.34 -14.30
C PRO A 612 -15.36 -15.72 -12.95
N ASP A 613 -15.48 -14.73 -12.07
CA ASP A 613 -16.10 -14.84 -10.74
C ASP A 613 -15.49 -15.89 -9.79
N ALA A 614 -14.28 -16.41 -10.07
CA ALA A 614 -13.69 -17.51 -9.29
C ALA A 614 -13.66 -17.23 -7.77
N SER A 615 -13.35 -16.00 -7.36
CA SER A 615 -13.33 -15.57 -5.96
C SER A 615 -14.69 -15.68 -5.25
N SER A 616 -15.78 -15.56 -5.99
CA SER A 616 -17.16 -15.67 -5.49
C SER A 616 -17.66 -17.11 -5.58
N LEU A 617 -17.38 -17.79 -6.69
CA LEU A 617 -17.82 -19.17 -6.94
C LEU A 617 -17.23 -20.16 -5.93
N ILE A 618 -15.98 -19.95 -5.51
CA ILE A 618 -15.30 -20.86 -4.58
C ILE A 618 -16.01 -20.98 -3.23
N ALA A 619 -16.83 -20.01 -2.84
CA ALA A 619 -17.57 -20.05 -1.57
C ALA A 619 -18.55 -21.24 -1.52
N ALA A 620 -19.24 -21.54 -2.63
CA ALA A 620 -20.15 -22.68 -2.69
C ALA A 620 -19.41 -24.00 -2.52
N VAL A 621 -18.26 -24.15 -3.19
CA VAL A 621 -17.45 -25.37 -3.11
C VAL A 621 -16.74 -25.48 -1.76
N THR A 622 -16.36 -24.36 -1.14
CA THR A 622 -15.82 -24.33 0.23
C THR A 622 -16.82 -24.88 1.24
N ILE A 623 -18.11 -24.53 1.09
CA ILE A 623 -19.17 -25.11 1.93
C ILE A 623 -19.28 -26.62 1.69
N ALA A 624 -19.24 -27.06 0.43
CA ALA A 624 -19.31 -28.48 0.09
C ALA A 624 -18.16 -29.28 0.73
N VAL A 625 -16.91 -28.82 0.56
CA VAL A 625 -15.73 -29.45 1.19
C VAL A 625 -15.85 -29.44 2.71
N ASN A 626 -16.19 -28.29 3.31
CA ASN A 626 -16.31 -28.15 4.77
C ASN A 626 -17.42 -29.03 5.38
N LYS A 627 -18.46 -29.36 4.60
CA LYS A 627 -19.57 -30.21 5.04
C LYS A 627 -19.43 -31.66 4.59
N GLY A 628 -18.39 -31.99 3.83
CA GLY A 628 -18.17 -33.33 3.28
C GLY A 628 -19.27 -33.76 2.31
N LEU A 629 -19.83 -32.81 1.54
CA LEU A 629 -20.82 -33.12 0.50
C LEU A 629 -20.19 -33.87 -0.66
N ASN A 630 -21.00 -34.64 -1.37
CA ASN A 630 -20.59 -35.35 -2.58
C ASN A 630 -21.08 -34.65 -3.85
N GLU A 631 -20.84 -35.24 -5.02
CA GLU A 631 -21.28 -34.71 -6.31
C GLU A 631 -22.80 -34.77 -6.51
N GLU A 632 -23.48 -35.74 -5.92
CA GLU A 632 -24.95 -35.87 -6.02
C GLU A 632 -25.63 -34.70 -5.30
N ASP A 633 -25.15 -34.33 -4.10
CA ASP A 633 -25.64 -33.17 -3.34
C ASP A 633 -25.59 -31.87 -4.17
N ILE A 634 -24.52 -31.70 -4.96
CA ILE A 634 -24.35 -30.55 -5.85
C ILE A 634 -25.24 -30.70 -7.09
N ALA A 635 -25.26 -31.88 -7.71
CA ALA A 635 -26.01 -32.17 -8.93
C ALA A 635 -27.54 -32.06 -8.76
N GLU A 636 -28.07 -32.38 -7.59
CA GLU A 636 -29.50 -32.25 -7.25
C GLU A 636 -29.92 -30.81 -6.95
N THR A 637 -28.95 -29.90 -6.77
CA THR A 637 -29.22 -28.49 -6.51
C THR A 637 -29.57 -27.76 -7.81
N ILE A 638 -30.61 -26.92 -7.78
CA ILE A 638 -31.00 -26.08 -8.92
C ILE A 638 -30.09 -24.85 -8.97
N PHE A 639 -29.20 -24.80 -9.96
CA PHE A 639 -28.38 -23.62 -10.26
C PHE A 639 -29.16 -22.62 -11.13
N ALA A 640 -28.95 -21.33 -10.91
CA ALA A 640 -29.58 -20.30 -11.72
C ALA A 640 -28.95 -20.24 -13.11
N HIS A 641 -29.80 -20.04 -14.14
CA HIS A 641 -29.37 -19.95 -15.54
C HIS A 641 -29.79 -18.61 -16.18
N PRO A 642 -28.92 -17.94 -16.96
CA PRO A 642 -27.50 -18.24 -17.16
C PRO A 642 -26.63 -17.62 -16.05
N THR A 643 -25.73 -18.41 -15.45
CA THR A 643 -24.71 -17.93 -14.50
C THR A 643 -23.37 -18.62 -14.69
N THR A 644 -22.28 -17.97 -14.27
CA THR A 644 -20.94 -18.58 -14.23
C THR A 644 -20.89 -19.76 -13.26
N SER A 645 -21.76 -19.79 -12.25
CA SER A 645 -21.81 -20.87 -11.25
C SER A 645 -22.22 -22.23 -11.80
N GLU A 646 -22.86 -22.29 -12.98
CA GLU A 646 -23.27 -23.54 -13.63
C GLU A 646 -22.08 -24.46 -13.95
N VAL A 647 -20.86 -23.93 -14.07
CA VAL A 647 -19.66 -24.79 -14.24
C VAL A 647 -19.43 -25.74 -13.05
N ILE A 648 -19.82 -25.34 -11.83
CA ILE A 648 -19.76 -26.18 -10.63
C ILE A 648 -20.71 -27.37 -10.78
N HIS A 649 -21.92 -27.10 -11.28
CA HIS A 649 -22.93 -28.11 -11.50
C HIS A 649 -22.48 -29.11 -12.57
N GLU A 650 -22.01 -28.63 -13.71
CA GLU A 650 -21.48 -29.48 -14.78
C GLU A 650 -20.30 -30.33 -14.33
N ALA A 651 -19.37 -29.75 -13.57
CA ALA A 651 -18.25 -30.51 -13.01
C ALA A 651 -18.72 -31.60 -12.02
N ALA A 652 -19.76 -31.33 -11.23
CA ALA A 652 -20.34 -32.34 -10.35
C ALA A 652 -21.03 -33.45 -11.15
N LEU A 653 -21.77 -33.13 -12.21
CA LEU A 653 -22.38 -34.13 -13.09
C LEU A 653 -21.34 -35.05 -13.73
N ASP A 654 -20.18 -34.52 -14.13
CA ASP A 654 -19.07 -35.29 -14.71
C ASP A 654 -18.39 -36.25 -13.70
N LEU A 655 -18.39 -35.90 -12.41
CA LEU A 655 -18.03 -36.85 -11.35
C LEU A 655 -19.03 -38.00 -11.22
N GLY A 656 -20.29 -37.79 -11.62
CA GLY A 656 -21.34 -38.80 -11.69
C GLY A 656 -21.44 -39.46 -13.06
N PHE A 657 -22.56 -39.19 -13.75
CA PHE A 657 -22.93 -39.83 -15.03
C PHE A 657 -22.42 -39.11 -16.29
N GLY A 658 -21.85 -37.91 -16.15
CA GLY A 658 -21.28 -37.11 -17.25
C GLY A 658 -21.85 -35.69 -17.29
N ALA A 659 -20.99 -34.71 -17.59
CA ALA A 659 -21.42 -33.35 -17.90
C ALA A 659 -22.37 -33.32 -19.11
N LEU A 660 -23.34 -32.40 -19.08
CA LEU A 660 -24.34 -32.23 -20.12
C LEU A 660 -23.87 -31.30 -21.24
N HIS A 661 -22.98 -30.36 -20.92
CA HIS A 661 -22.52 -29.30 -21.83
C HIS A 661 -21.00 -29.30 -22.07
N ALA A 662 -20.35 -30.47 -21.94
CA ALA A 662 -18.90 -30.62 -22.09
C ALA A 662 -18.41 -30.69 -23.54
#